data_AF-A0A1T4LSA7-F1
#
_entry.id   AF-A0A1T4LSA7-F1
#
_cell.length_a   1.000
_cell.length_b   1.000
_cell.length_c   1.000
_cell.angle_alpha   90.00
_cell.angle_beta   90.00
_cell.angle_gamma   90.00
#
_symmetry.space_group_name_H-M   'P 1'
#
loop_
_entity.id
_entity.type
_entity.pdbx_description
1 polymer ?
#
loop_
_entity_poly.entity_id
_entity_poly.type
_entity_poly.pdbx_seq_one_letter_code
_entity_poly.pdbx_strand_id
1 'polypeptide(L)'
;MKKAFFVLHGHLPWVLHFHNKNYEKTWVFEITAECHLRLIEILQWVNRGKVSYSVSPPLLSMWLSDYFKNEFNDYLLKQIYIAEQEYKRNKGTDYDNVSAFYLEFWQNRYNFWQKIDRDIVQALLYLKHNGRIELLTSAASHPILPLLPSNQWINLQIKAAKELFSRVFSFDPKSFWLPECAVSEELLPILEDNGIENIFISEHAANNPASSIFRKGKVNIFLRDMATAERVWSRECGYPGHPFYREYYRDIGWDMPLEQIREYLRPWEFHRFTGFKYFSITDKNNPRKEIYKYDRALAITNQQALEFINFLNQYPKDNIVCVYDAELFGHWWFEGPEWLAKILSLSESIDFTAPEAYHSNFVEKIEVTDKVCSCSWGEKGYFDVWVNEKNEWMYQDLISISHIVERQIDYLSSDEKELLLRLILLLQASDWPFMVYYNSAKDYAHYRYNTYKNDIHSLLENKSLTTDQKEILSFLPGISLINLWQGSKFVISRPTVLLLAWEFPPMTVGGLATHVFYLSKYLQDFLDVHVITRGSKNTIEKNGNVIIHRIALPSYEGQDFINWILLLNLEFTKYIINNFLFNTSQVIIHAHDWLVGLTGITLQERQVGRLIATIHATEHGRQGGIYNEVQALIHHQEASLVKNASEVIACSNYMKQEITTLFGNEAKINVIPNGIEVMTVGLNREQRSVPKKFILFFGRLVPEKGVQTLIDAFAQIQAEYPDYYLLIGGKGYYEETLKSKAGNSKASGKIIFLGFLDNQTRDFLLDRADIVCFPSLYEPFGIVALEAMASGKPVIAGKTGGLSEIIDHGVNGLLFVPGNVEDLIAQLRTFLNNPDFAARCGENAKSNVLQNYSWKNIAWKTYEIYKKHLREENFNEKNTNPY
;
A
#
# COMPACT_ATOMS: atom_id res chain seq x y z
N MET A 1 -22.65 -33.74 -7.72
CA MET A 1 -23.79 -32.80 -7.78
C MET A 1 -23.26 -31.52 -8.40
N LYS A 2 -23.96 -30.94 -9.38
CA LYS A 2 -23.56 -29.65 -9.96
C LYS A 2 -23.71 -28.55 -8.93
N LYS A 3 -22.90 -27.51 -9.05
CA LYS A 3 -22.91 -26.35 -8.15
C LYS A 3 -23.35 -25.11 -8.91
N ALA A 4 -24.26 -24.35 -8.32
CA ALA A 4 -24.68 -23.06 -8.82
C ALA A 4 -24.32 -21.95 -7.81
N PHE A 5 -23.65 -20.92 -8.29
CA PHE A 5 -23.23 -19.75 -7.52
C PHE A 5 -24.12 -18.58 -7.91
N PHE A 6 -25.15 -18.33 -7.12
CA PHE A 6 -26.04 -17.18 -7.32
C PHE A 6 -25.45 -15.95 -6.63
N VAL A 7 -25.23 -14.88 -7.40
CA VAL A 7 -24.63 -13.64 -6.92
C VAL A 7 -25.56 -12.49 -7.25
N LEU A 8 -26.08 -11.83 -6.22
CA LEU A 8 -26.95 -10.66 -6.31
C LEU A 8 -26.16 -9.41 -5.93
N HIS A 9 -26.11 -8.43 -6.81
CA HIS A 9 -25.42 -7.17 -6.55
C HIS A 9 -26.40 -6.05 -6.16
N GLY A 10 -26.36 -5.66 -4.90
CA GLY A 10 -27.10 -4.51 -4.37
C GLY A 10 -26.26 -3.24 -4.43
N HIS A 11 -26.62 -2.34 -5.35
CA HIS A 11 -25.95 -1.07 -5.52
C HIS A 11 -26.91 0.04 -5.92
N LEU A 12 -26.62 1.23 -5.39
CA LEU A 12 -27.15 2.50 -5.83
C LEU A 12 -26.06 3.56 -5.61
N PRO A 13 -25.99 4.60 -6.45
CA PRO A 13 -25.12 5.74 -6.19
C PRO A 13 -25.53 6.44 -4.90
N TRP A 14 -24.62 7.23 -4.33
CA TRP A 14 -24.97 8.09 -3.20
C TRP A 14 -26.00 9.13 -3.62
N VAL A 15 -27.25 9.01 -3.15
CA VAL A 15 -28.38 9.90 -3.51
C VAL A 15 -29.09 10.52 -2.31
N LEU A 16 -28.52 10.36 -1.11
CA LEU A 16 -29.14 10.80 0.13
C LEU A 16 -28.87 12.29 0.40
N HIS A 17 -29.77 13.15 -0.07
CA HIS A 17 -29.69 14.60 0.11
C HIS A 17 -30.49 15.10 1.32
N PHE A 18 -29.85 15.81 2.26
CA PHE A 18 -30.50 16.24 3.52
C PHE A 18 -31.37 17.48 3.36
N HIS A 19 -30.95 18.42 2.51
CA HIS A 19 -31.62 19.72 2.36
C HIS A 19 -32.29 19.91 1.00
N ASN A 20 -31.95 19.07 0.01
CA ASN A 20 -32.49 19.20 -1.32
C ASN A 20 -33.77 18.36 -1.49
N LYS A 21 -34.81 18.96 -2.09
CA LYS A 21 -36.06 18.25 -2.43
C LYS A 21 -35.90 17.44 -3.72
N ASN A 22 -34.73 16.84 -3.93
CA ASN A 22 -34.41 16.08 -5.11
C ASN A 22 -35.26 14.80 -5.21
N TYR A 23 -35.45 14.33 -6.45
CA TYR A 23 -36.31 13.21 -6.79
C TYR A 23 -35.63 11.88 -6.49
N GLU A 24 -34.32 11.84 -6.67
CA GLU A 24 -33.49 10.65 -6.79
C GLU A 24 -33.33 9.90 -5.47
N LYS A 25 -33.59 10.56 -4.33
CA LYS A 25 -33.70 9.87 -3.04
C LYS A 25 -34.87 8.87 -2.98
N THR A 26 -35.86 8.95 -3.86
CA THR A 26 -36.92 7.93 -3.90
C THR A 26 -36.43 6.61 -4.48
N TRP A 27 -35.38 6.61 -5.31
CA TRP A 27 -34.81 5.37 -5.86
C TRP A 27 -34.38 4.41 -4.76
N VAL A 28 -33.66 4.91 -3.74
CA VAL A 28 -33.24 4.08 -2.61
C VAL A 28 -34.43 3.59 -1.78
N PHE A 29 -35.52 4.35 -1.68
CA PHE A 29 -36.73 3.91 -0.98
C PHE A 29 -37.49 2.82 -1.74
N GLU A 30 -37.72 3.03 -3.04
CA GLU A 30 -38.42 2.09 -3.91
C GLU A 30 -37.68 0.75 -3.98
N ILE A 31 -36.37 0.78 -4.25
CA ILE A 31 -35.54 -0.42 -4.35
C ILE A 31 -35.39 -1.11 -2.98
N THR A 32 -35.28 -0.34 -1.88
CA THR A 32 -35.26 -0.94 -0.54
C THR A 32 -36.57 -1.66 -0.20
N ALA A 33 -37.72 -1.06 -0.50
CA ALA A 33 -39.01 -1.66 -0.19
C ALA A 33 -39.37 -2.85 -1.11
N GLU A 34 -39.25 -2.68 -2.42
CA GLU A 34 -39.72 -3.65 -3.40
C GLU A 34 -38.73 -4.80 -3.62
N CYS A 35 -37.43 -4.55 -3.46
CA CYS A 35 -36.36 -5.54 -3.66
C CYS A 35 -35.72 -5.96 -2.32
N HIS A 36 -34.96 -5.09 -1.64
CA HIS A 36 -34.08 -5.52 -0.55
C HIS A 36 -34.83 -6.12 0.64
N LEU A 37 -35.84 -5.44 1.19
CA LEU A 37 -36.64 -5.96 2.31
C LEU A 37 -37.38 -7.25 1.93
N ARG A 38 -37.84 -7.35 0.68
CA ARG A 38 -38.57 -8.53 0.19
C ARG A 38 -37.67 -9.73 0.01
N LEU A 39 -36.49 -9.56 -0.57
CA LEU A 39 -35.46 -10.59 -0.65
C LEU A 39 -35.06 -11.04 0.75
N ILE A 40 -34.78 -10.11 1.66
CA ILE A 40 -34.36 -10.44 3.02
C ILE A 40 -35.44 -11.25 3.74
N GLU A 41 -36.71 -10.84 3.65
CA GLU A 41 -37.80 -11.56 4.29
C GLU A 41 -38.01 -12.95 3.70
N ILE A 42 -38.07 -13.07 2.37
CA ILE A 42 -38.34 -14.33 1.70
C ILE A 42 -37.21 -15.35 1.95
N LEU A 43 -35.96 -14.90 1.93
CA LEU A 43 -34.80 -15.78 2.19
C LEU A 43 -34.76 -16.33 3.62
N GLN A 44 -35.49 -15.75 4.58
CA GLN A 44 -35.63 -16.34 5.92
C GLN A 44 -36.37 -17.67 5.90
N TRP A 45 -37.25 -17.88 4.91
CA TRP A 45 -38.11 -19.06 4.80
C TRP A 45 -37.53 -20.15 3.90
N VAL A 46 -36.48 -19.83 3.14
CA VAL A 46 -35.80 -20.80 2.27
C VAL A 46 -34.99 -21.77 3.13
N ASN A 47 -35.28 -23.07 3.02
CA ASN A 47 -34.66 -24.09 3.89
C ASN A 47 -33.38 -24.71 3.33
N ARG A 48 -33.11 -24.55 2.02
CA ARG A 48 -31.97 -25.16 1.31
C ARG A 48 -31.29 -24.13 0.42
N GLY A 49 -29.99 -24.32 0.17
CA GLY A 49 -29.21 -23.45 -0.69
C GLY A 49 -28.74 -22.15 -0.02
N LYS A 50 -27.74 -21.54 -0.64
CA LYS A 50 -27.12 -20.28 -0.23
C LYS A 50 -26.97 -19.35 -1.43
N VAL A 51 -27.10 -18.05 -1.21
CA VAL A 51 -26.90 -16.99 -2.22
C VAL A 51 -25.82 -16.03 -1.76
N SER A 52 -24.98 -15.58 -2.68
CA SER A 52 -24.02 -14.50 -2.45
C SER A 52 -24.72 -13.15 -2.66
N TYR A 53 -24.69 -12.29 -1.64
CA TYR A 53 -25.35 -10.99 -1.62
C TYR A 53 -24.32 -9.87 -1.42
N SER A 54 -24.04 -9.13 -2.49
CA SER A 54 -23.14 -7.97 -2.44
C SER A 54 -23.92 -6.73 -2.04
N VAL A 55 -23.38 -5.96 -1.08
CA VAL A 55 -23.89 -4.65 -0.71
C VAL A 55 -22.78 -3.63 -0.95
N SER A 56 -22.99 -2.74 -1.92
CA SER A 56 -22.04 -1.67 -2.18
C SER A 56 -21.92 -0.71 -0.98
N PRO A 57 -20.73 -0.17 -0.70
CA PRO A 57 -20.54 0.80 0.39
C PRO A 57 -21.43 2.06 0.33
N PRO A 58 -21.78 2.64 -0.84
CA PRO A 58 -22.74 3.74 -0.89
C PRO A 58 -24.14 3.34 -0.37
N LEU A 59 -24.66 2.19 -0.82
CA LEU A 59 -25.96 1.67 -0.36
C LEU A 59 -25.93 1.35 1.14
N LEU A 60 -24.87 0.70 1.61
CA LEU A 60 -24.69 0.41 3.04
C LEU A 60 -24.64 1.70 3.87
N SER A 61 -23.91 2.72 3.41
CA SER A 61 -23.83 4.02 4.08
C SER A 61 -25.20 4.70 4.17
N MET A 62 -26.02 4.61 3.11
CA MET A 62 -27.38 5.14 3.13
C MET A 62 -28.25 4.40 4.16
N TRP A 63 -28.20 3.07 4.23
CA TRP A 63 -28.97 2.30 5.22
C TRP A 63 -28.55 2.55 6.68
N LEU A 64 -27.28 2.86 6.92
CA LEU A 64 -26.78 3.19 8.25
C LEU A 64 -27.25 4.58 8.73
N SER A 65 -27.64 5.47 7.81
CA SER A 65 -28.04 6.83 8.14
C SER A 65 -29.39 6.89 8.85
N ASP A 66 -29.45 7.58 9.99
CA ASP A 66 -30.71 7.83 10.69
C ASP A 66 -31.68 8.69 9.87
N TYR A 67 -31.15 9.58 9.00
CA TYR A 67 -31.97 10.33 8.07
C TYR A 67 -32.70 9.40 7.10
N PHE A 68 -32.00 8.41 6.53
CA PHE A 68 -32.63 7.40 5.68
C PHE A 68 -33.70 6.62 6.45
N LYS A 69 -33.39 6.12 7.65
CA LYS A 69 -34.33 5.29 8.44
C LYS A 69 -35.64 6.03 8.74
N ASN A 70 -35.56 7.33 9.04
CA ASN A 70 -36.73 8.17 9.31
C ASN A 70 -37.52 8.46 8.03
N GLU A 71 -36.86 8.96 6.98
CA GLU A 71 -37.53 9.28 5.71
C GLU A 71 -38.12 8.04 5.04
N PHE A 72 -37.46 6.89 5.15
CA PHE A 72 -37.95 5.63 4.61
C PHE A 72 -39.16 5.10 5.39
N ASN A 73 -39.17 5.26 6.72
CA ASN A 73 -40.35 4.96 7.53
C ASN A 73 -41.56 5.81 7.09
N ASP A 74 -41.36 7.11 6.87
CA ASP A 74 -42.41 8.02 6.44
C ASP A 74 -42.86 7.73 5.01
N TYR A 75 -41.93 7.33 4.13
CA TYR A 75 -42.24 6.82 2.80
C TYR A 75 -43.17 5.61 2.87
N LEU A 76 -42.88 4.60 3.71
CA LEU A 76 -43.73 3.41 3.85
C LEU A 76 -45.13 3.75 4.39
N LEU A 77 -45.22 4.65 5.38
CA LEU A 77 -46.51 5.13 5.88
C LEU A 77 -47.31 5.87 4.80
N LYS A 78 -46.63 6.69 3.99
CA LYS A 78 -47.26 7.34 2.83
C LYS A 78 -47.75 6.32 1.80
N GLN A 79 -46.99 5.26 1.54
CA GLN A 79 -47.42 4.20 0.63
C GLN A 79 -48.66 3.46 1.16
N ILE A 80 -48.71 3.14 2.46
CA ILE A 80 -49.91 2.56 3.09
C ILE A 80 -51.10 3.50 2.94
N TYR A 81 -50.92 4.80 3.19
CA TYR A 81 -52.00 5.78 3.01
C TYR A 81 -52.55 5.77 1.58
N ILE A 82 -51.68 5.81 0.56
CA ILE A 82 -52.11 5.76 -0.85
C ILE A 82 -52.84 4.44 -1.13
N ALA A 83 -52.33 3.32 -0.61
CA ALA A 83 -52.95 2.01 -0.78
C ALA A 83 -54.36 1.94 -0.17
N GLU A 84 -54.57 2.54 1.00
CA GLU A 84 -55.88 2.61 1.64
C GLU A 84 -56.88 3.45 0.83
N GLN A 85 -56.44 4.58 0.27
CA GLN A 85 -57.31 5.42 -0.57
C GLN A 85 -57.64 4.72 -1.89
N GLU A 86 -56.66 4.09 -2.52
CA GLU A 86 -56.85 3.30 -3.74
C GLU A 86 -57.78 2.11 -3.51
N TYR A 87 -57.64 1.39 -2.40
CA TYR A 87 -58.53 0.28 -2.06
C TYR A 87 -59.97 0.77 -1.85
N LYS A 88 -60.17 1.88 -1.13
CA LYS A 88 -61.51 2.49 -0.96
C LYS A 88 -62.12 2.91 -2.30
N ARG A 89 -61.31 3.51 -3.18
CA ARG A 89 -61.74 4.00 -4.51
C ARG A 89 -62.15 2.87 -5.44
N ASN A 90 -61.40 1.76 -5.42
CA ASN A 90 -61.57 0.65 -6.34
C ASN A 90 -62.48 -0.47 -5.81
N LYS A 91 -63.01 -0.35 -4.60
CA LYS A 91 -63.91 -1.33 -4.00
C LYS A 91 -65.14 -1.59 -4.88
N GLY A 92 -65.37 -2.85 -5.25
CA GLY A 92 -66.46 -3.25 -6.15
C GLY A 92 -66.21 -2.94 -7.64
N THR A 93 -65.03 -2.46 -8.03
CA THR A 93 -64.61 -2.30 -9.42
C THR A 93 -63.75 -3.49 -9.88
N ASP A 94 -63.39 -3.56 -11.17
CA ASP A 94 -62.48 -4.60 -11.68
C ASP A 94 -61.07 -4.55 -11.05
N TYR A 95 -60.70 -3.43 -10.40
CA TYR A 95 -59.42 -3.23 -9.73
C TYR A 95 -59.43 -3.58 -8.23
N ASP A 96 -60.56 -4.03 -7.67
CA ASP A 96 -60.72 -4.31 -6.24
C ASP A 96 -59.63 -5.28 -5.74
N ASN A 97 -59.45 -6.41 -6.42
CA ASN A 97 -58.45 -7.41 -6.03
C ASN A 97 -57.00 -6.90 -6.07
N VAL A 98 -56.62 -6.14 -7.12
CA VAL A 98 -55.24 -5.64 -7.23
C VAL A 98 -54.97 -4.51 -6.24
N SER A 99 -55.96 -3.67 -5.95
CA SER A 99 -55.83 -2.63 -4.91
C SER A 99 -55.78 -3.21 -3.50
N ALA A 100 -56.55 -4.27 -3.22
CA ALA A 100 -56.47 -5.04 -1.98
C ALA A 100 -55.09 -5.68 -1.79
N PHE A 101 -54.55 -6.27 -2.87
CA PHE A 101 -53.19 -6.82 -2.89
C PHE A 101 -52.15 -5.76 -2.51
N TYR A 102 -52.21 -4.55 -3.08
CA TYR A 102 -51.25 -3.49 -2.76
C TYR A 102 -51.35 -3.00 -1.32
N LEU A 103 -52.56 -2.93 -0.76
CA LEU A 103 -52.76 -2.59 0.65
C LEU A 103 -52.06 -3.60 1.56
N GLU A 104 -52.28 -4.89 1.32
CA GLU A 104 -51.60 -5.97 2.06
C GLU A 104 -50.07 -5.92 1.83
N PHE A 105 -49.62 -5.74 0.59
CA PHE A 105 -48.20 -5.68 0.24
C PHE A 105 -47.47 -4.60 1.06
N TRP A 106 -47.99 -3.37 1.07
CA TRP A 106 -47.37 -2.25 1.77
C TRP A 106 -47.48 -2.36 3.30
N GLN A 107 -48.60 -2.86 3.82
CA GLN A 107 -48.73 -3.18 5.24
C GLN A 107 -47.69 -4.22 5.67
N ASN A 108 -47.49 -5.27 4.88
CA ASN A 108 -46.49 -6.29 5.14
C ASN A 108 -45.06 -5.73 5.07
N ARG A 109 -44.74 -4.86 4.09
CA ARG A 109 -43.43 -4.18 4.05
C ARG A 109 -43.16 -3.37 5.32
N TYR A 110 -44.14 -2.59 5.77
CA TYR A 110 -44.02 -1.78 6.98
C TYR A 110 -43.91 -2.65 8.24
N ASN A 111 -44.72 -3.69 8.36
CA ASN A 111 -44.65 -4.62 9.49
C ASN A 111 -43.28 -5.31 9.56
N PHE A 112 -42.74 -5.74 8.43
CA PHE A 112 -41.41 -6.33 8.37
C PHE A 112 -40.32 -5.30 8.73
N TRP A 113 -40.44 -4.06 8.23
CA TRP A 113 -39.54 -2.94 8.59
C TRP A 113 -39.51 -2.68 10.11
N GLN A 114 -40.66 -2.69 10.78
CA GLN A 114 -40.70 -2.58 12.26
C GLN A 114 -40.17 -3.85 12.94
N LYS A 115 -40.45 -5.04 12.39
CA LYS A 115 -40.00 -6.33 12.95
C LYS A 115 -38.47 -6.43 13.01
N ILE A 116 -37.77 -5.88 12.02
CA ILE A 116 -36.30 -5.82 11.99
C ILE A 116 -35.73 -4.60 12.73
N ASP A 117 -36.55 -3.91 13.53
CA ASP A 117 -36.17 -2.69 14.27
C ASP A 117 -35.51 -1.61 13.38
N ARG A 118 -36.00 -1.49 12.13
CA ARG A 118 -35.46 -0.54 11.14
C ARG A 118 -33.97 -0.73 10.84
N ASP A 119 -33.46 -1.95 11.05
CA ASP A 119 -32.05 -2.30 10.85
C ASP A 119 -31.89 -3.42 9.81
N ILE A 120 -31.65 -2.99 8.57
CA ILE A 120 -31.40 -3.89 7.43
C ILE A 120 -30.11 -4.68 7.64
N VAL A 121 -29.10 -4.08 8.28
CA VAL A 121 -27.80 -4.72 8.53
C VAL A 121 -27.98 -5.92 9.45
N GLN A 122 -28.74 -5.77 10.53
CA GLN A 122 -29.04 -6.88 11.43
C GLN A 122 -29.85 -7.99 10.76
N ALA A 123 -30.79 -7.62 9.87
CA ALA A 123 -31.55 -8.60 9.10
C ALA A 123 -30.65 -9.40 8.12
N LEU A 124 -29.66 -8.76 7.50
CA LEU A 124 -28.65 -9.44 6.67
C LEU A 124 -27.72 -10.33 7.49
N LEU A 125 -27.28 -9.87 8.66
CA LEU A 125 -26.49 -10.70 9.59
C LEU A 125 -27.26 -11.94 10.03
N TYR A 126 -28.56 -11.79 10.34
CA TYR A 126 -29.43 -12.91 10.65
C TYR A 126 -29.43 -13.95 9.52
N LEU A 127 -29.56 -13.54 8.26
CA LEU A 127 -29.49 -14.46 7.12
C LEU A 127 -28.12 -15.13 6.98
N LYS A 128 -27.02 -14.39 7.18
CA LYS A 128 -25.66 -14.95 7.13
C LYS A 128 -25.45 -15.99 8.23
N HIS A 129 -25.84 -15.70 9.47
CA HIS A 129 -25.70 -16.61 10.61
C HIS A 129 -26.53 -17.89 10.43
N ASN A 130 -27.69 -17.80 9.78
CA ASN A 130 -28.51 -18.95 9.41
C ASN A 130 -28.04 -19.66 8.13
N GLY A 131 -26.88 -19.28 7.57
CA GLY A 131 -26.28 -19.91 6.39
C GLY A 131 -27.03 -19.67 5.09
N ARG A 132 -27.97 -18.72 5.05
CA ARG A 132 -28.81 -18.41 3.88
C ARG A 132 -28.09 -17.56 2.85
N ILE A 133 -27.20 -16.68 3.31
CA ILE A 133 -26.39 -15.84 2.42
C ILE A 133 -24.91 -15.85 2.77
N GLU A 134 -24.07 -15.60 1.78
CA GLU A 134 -22.74 -15.03 1.93
C GLU A 134 -22.87 -13.51 1.68
N LEU A 135 -22.21 -12.68 2.47
CA LEU A 135 -22.19 -11.23 2.28
C LEU A 135 -20.87 -10.80 1.62
N LEU A 136 -20.97 -9.91 0.65
CA LEU A 136 -19.85 -9.38 -0.12
C LEU A 136 -19.88 -7.85 -0.09
N THR A 137 -18.71 -7.25 -0.28
CA THR A 137 -18.58 -5.80 -0.50
C THR A 137 -18.23 -5.49 -1.97
N SER A 138 -18.13 -4.21 -2.28
CA SER A 138 -17.62 -3.67 -3.54
C SER A 138 -16.65 -2.51 -3.25
N ALA A 139 -16.23 -1.73 -4.23
CA ALA A 139 -15.39 -0.56 -4.02
C ALA A 139 -16.20 0.62 -3.40
N ALA A 140 -15.51 1.50 -2.67
CA ALA A 140 -16.13 2.51 -1.80
C ALA A 140 -17.19 3.40 -2.46
N SER A 141 -17.01 3.78 -3.73
CA SER A 141 -18.02 4.52 -4.51
C SER A 141 -18.42 3.83 -5.81
N HIS A 142 -18.11 2.55 -5.95
CA HIS A 142 -18.36 1.78 -7.17
C HIS A 142 -17.74 2.38 -8.46
N PRO A 143 -16.44 2.76 -8.49
CA PRO A 143 -15.78 3.25 -9.71
C PRO A 143 -15.38 2.11 -10.66
N ILE A 144 -15.13 2.43 -11.93
CA ILE A 144 -14.40 1.50 -12.81
C ILE A 144 -12.93 1.45 -12.37
N LEU A 145 -12.57 0.50 -11.50
CA LEU A 145 -11.26 0.41 -10.85
C LEU A 145 -10.07 0.46 -11.85
N PRO A 146 -10.09 -0.27 -12.99
CA PRO A 146 -8.99 -0.21 -13.97
C PRO A 146 -8.78 1.15 -14.63
N LEU A 147 -9.77 2.05 -14.56
CA LEU A 147 -9.71 3.38 -15.17
C LEU A 147 -9.37 4.50 -14.16
N LEU A 148 -9.07 4.15 -12.91
CA LEU A 148 -8.65 5.14 -11.92
C LEU A 148 -7.22 5.63 -12.19
N PRO A 149 -6.90 6.90 -11.88
CA PRO A 149 -5.63 7.51 -12.31
C PRO A 149 -4.36 6.90 -11.70
N SER A 150 -4.46 6.26 -10.53
CA SER A 150 -3.31 5.67 -9.85
C SER A 150 -3.70 4.51 -8.93
N ASN A 151 -2.75 3.61 -8.65
CA ASN A 151 -2.92 2.50 -7.71
C ASN A 151 -3.28 2.97 -6.29
N GLN A 152 -2.95 4.22 -5.94
CA GLN A 152 -3.30 4.81 -4.66
C GLN A 152 -4.81 5.00 -4.53
N TRP A 153 -5.48 5.51 -5.56
CA TRP A 153 -6.94 5.65 -5.59
C TRP A 153 -7.63 4.28 -5.57
N ILE A 154 -7.12 3.31 -6.32
CA ILE A 154 -7.62 1.92 -6.30
C ILE A 154 -7.52 1.34 -4.88
N ASN A 155 -6.37 1.52 -4.21
CA ASN A 155 -6.19 1.06 -2.83
C ASN A 155 -7.12 1.77 -1.85
N LEU A 156 -7.30 3.08 -1.95
CA LEU A 156 -8.22 3.82 -1.08
C LEU A 156 -9.65 3.29 -1.22
N GLN A 157 -10.10 3.07 -2.46
CA GLN A 157 -11.42 2.51 -2.78
C GLN A 157 -11.65 1.13 -2.16
N ILE A 158 -10.67 0.23 -2.25
CA ILE A 158 -10.76 -1.12 -1.70
C ILE A 158 -10.68 -1.08 -0.17
N LYS A 159 -9.70 -0.38 0.40
CA LYS A 159 -9.48 -0.32 1.86
C LYS A 159 -10.65 0.31 2.59
N ALA A 160 -11.17 1.44 2.10
CA ALA A 160 -12.29 2.12 2.73
C ALA A 160 -13.56 1.26 2.73
N ALA A 161 -13.80 0.54 1.63
CA ALA A 161 -14.92 -0.39 1.54
C ALA A 161 -14.79 -1.58 2.48
N LYS A 162 -13.59 -2.18 2.56
CA LYS A 162 -13.31 -3.28 3.48
C LYS A 162 -13.45 -2.83 4.93
N GLU A 163 -12.88 -1.67 5.29
CA GLU A 163 -12.95 -1.16 6.66
C GLU A 163 -14.41 -0.87 7.07
N LEU A 164 -15.22 -0.26 6.18
CA LEU A 164 -16.65 -0.08 6.42
C LEU A 164 -17.34 -1.43 6.62
N PHE A 165 -17.11 -2.38 5.71
CA PHE A 165 -17.74 -3.69 5.78
C PHE A 165 -17.37 -4.41 7.08
N SER A 166 -16.10 -4.48 7.43
CA SER A 166 -15.62 -5.16 8.65
C SER A 166 -16.11 -4.48 9.91
N ARG A 167 -16.19 -3.15 9.92
CA ARG A 167 -16.78 -2.38 11.04
C ARG A 167 -18.25 -2.71 11.25
N VAL A 168 -19.01 -2.83 10.17
CA VAL A 168 -20.47 -3.01 10.22
C VAL A 168 -20.84 -4.47 10.48
N PHE A 169 -20.18 -5.42 9.82
CA PHE A 169 -20.52 -6.83 9.87
C PHE A 169 -19.63 -7.67 10.80
N SER A 170 -18.55 -7.09 11.35
CA SER A 170 -17.61 -7.75 12.27
C SER A 170 -16.84 -8.94 11.67
N PHE A 171 -16.62 -8.97 10.35
CA PHE A 171 -15.71 -9.90 9.68
C PHE A 171 -15.20 -9.31 8.35
N ASP A 172 -14.06 -9.79 7.88
CA ASP A 172 -13.47 -9.33 6.62
C ASP A 172 -14.11 -10.02 5.40
N PRO A 173 -14.45 -9.27 4.33
CA PRO A 173 -14.98 -9.86 3.11
C PRO A 173 -13.86 -10.54 2.32
N LYS A 174 -14.03 -11.83 2.02
CA LYS A 174 -13.12 -12.60 1.14
C LYS A 174 -13.51 -12.50 -0.33
N SER A 175 -14.81 -12.39 -0.58
CA SER A 175 -15.39 -12.27 -1.92
C SER A 175 -15.73 -10.80 -2.19
N PHE A 176 -15.39 -10.31 -3.38
CA PHE A 176 -15.48 -8.90 -3.73
C PHE A 176 -16.16 -8.72 -5.08
N TRP A 177 -17.18 -7.87 -5.11
CA TRP A 177 -17.82 -7.45 -6.34
C TRP A 177 -17.00 -6.33 -6.99
N LEU A 178 -16.36 -6.63 -8.11
CA LEU A 178 -15.73 -5.60 -8.93
C LEU A 178 -16.83 -4.74 -9.55
N PRO A 179 -16.79 -3.40 -9.38
CA PRO A 179 -17.76 -2.53 -10.04
C PRO A 179 -17.81 -2.83 -11.52
N GLU A 180 -19.02 -3.12 -12.01
CA GLU A 180 -19.28 -3.46 -13.40
C GLU A 180 -18.56 -4.71 -13.92
N CYS A 181 -18.15 -5.62 -13.01
CA CYS A 181 -17.27 -6.74 -13.33
C CYS A 181 -16.00 -6.30 -14.09
N ALA A 182 -15.58 -5.05 -13.87
CA ALA A 182 -14.48 -4.43 -14.60
C ALA A 182 -13.14 -4.89 -14.04
N VAL A 183 -12.31 -5.50 -14.89
CA VAL A 183 -11.02 -6.06 -14.51
C VAL A 183 -9.95 -5.70 -15.55
N SER A 184 -8.71 -5.64 -15.08
CA SER A 184 -7.50 -5.70 -15.89
C SER A 184 -6.47 -6.61 -15.20
N GLU A 185 -5.45 -7.06 -15.92
CA GLU A 185 -4.44 -7.94 -15.35
C GLU A 185 -3.67 -7.27 -14.20
N GLU A 186 -3.44 -5.96 -14.31
CA GLU A 186 -2.72 -5.14 -13.32
C GLU A 186 -3.49 -4.94 -12.01
N LEU A 187 -4.82 -5.14 -12.03
CA LEU A 187 -5.66 -5.00 -10.85
C LEU A 187 -5.51 -6.20 -9.89
N LEU A 188 -5.20 -7.39 -10.41
CA LEU A 188 -5.22 -8.64 -9.65
C LEU A 188 -4.21 -8.66 -8.48
N PRO A 189 -2.94 -8.22 -8.65
CA PRO A 189 -2.01 -8.12 -7.51
C PRO A 189 -2.50 -7.15 -6.42
N ILE A 190 -3.16 -6.05 -6.79
CA ILE A 190 -3.69 -5.07 -5.84
C ILE A 190 -4.83 -5.69 -5.01
N LEU A 191 -5.70 -6.48 -5.64
CA LEU A 191 -6.76 -7.22 -4.96
C LEU A 191 -6.17 -8.25 -3.99
N GLU A 192 -5.14 -8.99 -4.41
CA GLU A 192 -4.43 -9.96 -3.58
C GLU A 192 -3.76 -9.30 -2.37
N ASP A 193 -3.07 -8.17 -2.56
CA ASP A 193 -2.44 -7.40 -1.48
C ASP A 193 -3.45 -6.87 -0.45
N ASN A 194 -4.70 -6.65 -0.88
CA ASN A 194 -5.81 -6.29 -0.02
C ASN A 194 -6.60 -7.51 0.51
N GLY A 195 -6.10 -8.73 0.33
CA GLY A 195 -6.69 -9.95 0.88
C GLY A 195 -8.02 -10.36 0.25
N ILE A 196 -8.28 -9.97 -1.00
CA ILE A 196 -9.44 -10.43 -1.76
C ILE A 196 -9.12 -11.79 -2.39
N GLU A 197 -9.97 -12.78 -2.15
CA GLU A 197 -9.79 -14.16 -2.61
C GLU A 197 -10.68 -14.51 -3.80
N ASN A 198 -11.89 -13.94 -3.89
CA ASN A 198 -12.85 -14.28 -4.96
C ASN A 198 -13.39 -13.03 -5.65
N ILE A 199 -13.42 -13.04 -6.98
CA ILE A 199 -14.03 -11.98 -7.81
C ILE A 199 -14.95 -12.58 -8.88
N PHE A 200 -15.82 -11.74 -9.42
CA PHE A 200 -16.74 -12.10 -10.51
C PHE A 200 -16.46 -11.22 -11.71
N ILE A 201 -16.33 -11.84 -12.88
CA ILE A 201 -16.08 -11.13 -14.14
C ILE A 201 -16.92 -11.70 -15.29
N SER A 202 -16.95 -10.99 -16.42
CA SER A 202 -17.64 -11.42 -17.64
C SER A 202 -16.93 -12.60 -18.31
N GLU A 203 -17.69 -13.49 -18.95
CA GLU A 203 -17.14 -14.63 -19.72
C GLU A 203 -16.20 -14.17 -20.84
N HIS A 204 -16.37 -12.96 -21.38
CA HIS A 204 -15.46 -12.35 -22.38
C HIS A 204 -13.99 -12.26 -21.92
N ALA A 205 -13.72 -12.26 -20.62
CA ALA A 205 -12.37 -12.23 -20.07
C ALA A 205 -11.55 -13.48 -20.39
N ALA A 206 -12.24 -14.61 -20.59
CA ALA A 206 -11.65 -15.91 -20.83
C ALA A 206 -12.17 -16.40 -22.19
N ASN A 207 -11.28 -16.74 -23.11
CA ASN A 207 -11.64 -17.08 -24.48
C ASN A 207 -12.37 -18.44 -24.57
N ASN A 208 -13.69 -18.43 -24.33
CA ASN A 208 -14.62 -19.56 -24.37
C ASN A 208 -14.20 -20.77 -23.48
N PRO A 209 -14.22 -20.60 -22.16
CA PRO A 209 -13.64 -21.56 -21.22
C PRO A 209 -14.54 -22.78 -20.97
N ALA A 210 -13.91 -23.95 -20.79
CA ALA A 210 -14.59 -25.18 -20.39
C ALA A 210 -15.09 -25.15 -18.93
N SER A 211 -14.44 -24.37 -18.06
CA SER A 211 -14.81 -24.12 -16.66
C SER A 211 -15.40 -22.72 -16.48
N SER A 212 -16.28 -22.50 -15.48
CA SER A 212 -16.71 -21.15 -15.07
C SER A 212 -15.89 -20.59 -13.90
N ILE A 213 -14.89 -21.34 -13.40
CA ILE A 213 -14.04 -20.93 -12.28
C ILE A 213 -12.57 -21.13 -12.65
N PHE A 214 -11.79 -20.06 -12.50
CA PHE A 214 -10.35 -20.01 -12.76
C PHE A 214 -9.59 -19.47 -11.55
N ARG A 215 -8.27 -19.69 -11.55
CA ARG A 215 -7.39 -19.10 -10.55
C ARG A 215 -6.22 -18.39 -11.22
N LYS A 216 -5.91 -17.17 -10.77
CA LYS A 216 -4.71 -16.41 -11.15
C LYS A 216 -4.07 -15.88 -9.87
N GLY A 217 -2.83 -16.31 -9.60
CA GLY A 217 -2.18 -16.04 -8.31
C GLY A 217 -2.98 -16.64 -7.15
N LYS A 218 -3.35 -15.81 -6.16
CA LYS A 218 -4.25 -16.22 -5.07
C LYS A 218 -5.72 -15.89 -5.30
N VAL A 219 -6.07 -15.23 -6.39
CA VAL A 219 -7.43 -14.80 -6.69
C VAL A 219 -8.16 -15.86 -7.51
N ASN A 220 -9.32 -16.30 -7.02
CA ASN A 220 -10.27 -17.13 -7.75
C ASN A 220 -11.24 -16.23 -8.54
N ILE A 221 -11.46 -16.58 -9.80
CA ILE A 221 -12.21 -15.81 -10.77
C ILE A 221 -13.44 -16.62 -11.17
N PHE A 222 -14.62 -16.08 -10.89
CA PHE A 222 -15.91 -16.67 -11.23
C PHE A 222 -16.47 -15.97 -12.47
N LEU A 223 -16.58 -16.71 -13.58
CA LEU A 223 -17.07 -16.18 -14.85
C LEU A 223 -18.57 -16.30 -14.95
N ARG A 224 -19.24 -15.17 -15.18
CA ARG A 224 -20.69 -15.12 -15.40
C ARG A 224 -21.10 -15.97 -16.61
N ASP A 225 -21.96 -16.97 -16.39
CA ASP A 225 -22.51 -17.82 -17.45
C ASP A 225 -23.62 -17.09 -18.23
N MET A 226 -23.34 -16.65 -19.46
CA MET A 226 -24.25 -15.81 -20.26
C MET A 226 -25.60 -16.47 -20.54
N ALA A 227 -25.65 -17.79 -20.74
CA ALA A 227 -26.89 -18.51 -21.00
C ALA A 227 -27.86 -18.53 -19.80
N THR A 228 -27.35 -18.38 -18.57
CA THR A 228 -28.18 -18.18 -17.37
C THR A 228 -28.68 -16.73 -17.28
N ALA A 229 -27.83 -15.78 -17.70
CA ALA A 229 -28.17 -14.36 -17.74
C ALA A 229 -29.28 -14.06 -18.74
N GLU A 230 -29.19 -14.55 -19.98
CA GLU A 230 -30.19 -14.30 -21.03
C GLU A 230 -31.61 -14.69 -20.62
N ARG A 231 -31.77 -15.82 -19.91
CA ARG A 231 -33.08 -16.31 -19.46
C ARG A 231 -33.73 -15.46 -18.37
N VAL A 232 -32.92 -14.83 -17.52
CA VAL A 232 -33.40 -14.13 -16.34
C VAL A 232 -33.36 -12.61 -16.53
N TRP A 233 -32.48 -12.10 -17.40
CA TRP A 233 -32.27 -10.68 -17.65
C TRP A 233 -32.97 -10.16 -18.91
N SER A 234 -33.18 -11.00 -19.93
CA SER A 234 -33.77 -10.53 -21.19
C SER A 234 -35.24 -10.17 -21.01
N ARG A 235 -35.59 -8.90 -21.26
CA ARG A 235 -36.98 -8.47 -21.34
C ARG A 235 -37.70 -9.07 -22.56
N GLU A 236 -36.96 -9.38 -23.62
CA GLU A 236 -37.51 -9.89 -24.88
C GLU A 236 -37.84 -11.38 -24.80
N CYS A 237 -36.87 -12.17 -24.35
CA CYS A 237 -36.89 -13.63 -24.42
C CYS A 237 -36.79 -14.32 -23.05
N GLY A 238 -36.58 -13.57 -21.97
CA GLY A 238 -36.42 -14.08 -20.61
C GLY A 238 -37.72 -14.09 -19.80
N TYR A 239 -37.65 -14.71 -18.63
CA TYR A 239 -38.79 -14.88 -17.72
C TYR A 239 -39.50 -13.57 -17.35
N PRO A 240 -38.81 -12.45 -17.02
CA PRO A 240 -39.48 -11.21 -16.63
C PRO A 240 -40.42 -10.64 -17.71
N GLY A 241 -40.24 -11.01 -18.96
CA GLY A 241 -41.09 -10.56 -20.08
C GLY A 241 -42.43 -11.30 -20.21
N HIS A 242 -42.75 -12.23 -19.30
CA HIS A 242 -43.94 -13.06 -19.42
C HIS A 242 -45.25 -12.23 -19.34
N PRO A 243 -46.25 -12.49 -20.20
CA PRO A 243 -47.55 -11.79 -20.22
C PRO A 243 -48.23 -11.55 -18.88
N PHE A 244 -48.13 -12.49 -17.94
CA PHE A 244 -48.87 -12.41 -16.66
C PHE A 244 -48.12 -11.67 -15.56
N TYR A 245 -46.87 -11.29 -15.77
CA TYR A 245 -46.12 -10.51 -14.79
C TYR A 245 -46.51 -9.05 -14.78
N ARG A 246 -46.27 -8.38 -13.64
CA ARG A 246 -46.57 -6.97 -13.42
C ARG A 246 -45.89 -6.08 -14.47
N GLU A 247 -46.65 -5.23 -15.14
CA GLU A 247 -46.12 -4.24 -16.09
C GLU A 247 -45.46 -3.08 -15.34
N TYR A 248 -44.15 -2.93 -15.50
CA TYR A 248 -43.38 -1.91 -14.80
C TYR A 248 -43.77 -0.48 -15.22
N TYR A 249 -44.07 -0.26 -16.50
CA TYR A 249 -44.25 1.10 -17.05
C TYR A 249 -45.69 1.63 -16.97
N ARG A 250 -46.63 0.85 -16.42
CA ARG A 250 -48.03 1.27 -16.21
C ARG A 250 -48.27 1.53 -14.73
N ASP A 251 -48.41 2.78 -14.37
CA ASP A 251 -48.52 3.25 -12.98
C ASP A 251 -49.63 4.29 -12.89
N ILE A 252 -50.36 4.32 -11.77
CA ILE A 252 -51.46 5.28 -11.56
C ILE A 252 -51.01 6.74 -11.70
N GLY A 253 -49.72 7.04 -11.51
CA GLY A 253 -49.20 8.39 -11.72
C GLY A 253 -49.22 8.89 -13.17
N TRP A 254 -49.41 7.99 -14.15
CA TRP A 254 -49.71 8.35 -15.55
C TRP A 254 -51.15 8.02 -15.93
N ASP A 255 -51.75 7.01 -15.30
CA ASP A 255 -53.06 6.50 -15.70
C ASP A 255 -54.22 7.31 -15.10
N MET A 256 -54.01 7.97 -13.96
CA MET A 256 -55.03 8.76 -13.28
C MET A 256 -55.08 10.21 -13.76
N PRO A 257 -56.28 10.83 -13.77
CA PRO A 257 -56.41 12.27 -13.99
C PRO A 257 -55.59 13.08 -12.98
N LEU A 258 -54.99 14.18 -13.44
CA LEU A 258 -54.09 15.00 -12.63
C LEU A 258 -54.77 15.47 -11.34
N GLU A 259 -56.06 15.82 -11.38
CA GLU A 259 -56.83 16.29 -10.24
C GLU A 259 -56.93 15.23 -9.13
N GLN A 260 -56.95 13.95 -9.49
CA GLN A 260 -57.09 12.83 -8.56
C GLN A 260 -55.75 12.37 -7.98
N ILE A 261 -54.68 12.42 -8.77
CA ILE A 261 -53.34 12.04 -8.32
C ILE A 261 -52.61 13.18 -7.60
N ARG A 262 -53.11 14.43 -7.73
CA ARG A 262 -52.48 15.65 -7.18
C ARG A 262 -52.15 15.55 -5.70
N GLU A 263 -52.98 14.86 -4.92
CA GLU A 263 -52.78 14.67 -3.48
C GLU A 263 -51.52 13.84 -3.16
N TYR A 264 -51.07 13.01 -4.11
CA TYR A 264 -49.92 12.12 -3.94
C TYR A 264 -48.63 12.73 -4.51
N LEU A 265 -48.77 13.67 -5.44
CA LEU A 265 -47.71 14.41 -6.11
C LEU A 265 -47.28 15.67 -5.34
N ARG A 266 -46.07 16.15 -5.60
CA ARG A 266 -45.60 17.46 -5.13
C ARG A 266 -46.23 18.60 -5.95
N PRO A 267 -46.26 19.84 -5.45
CA PRO A 267 -46.93 20.96 -6.14
C PRO A 267 -46.44 21.26 -7.57
N TRP A 268 -45.21 20.90 -7.92
CA TRP A 268 -44.64 21.10 -9.26
C TRP A 268 -44.62 19.82 -10.11
N GLU A 269 -45.09 18.69 -9.59
CA GLU A 269 -45.12 17.41 -10.31
C GLU A 269 -46.43 17.25 -11.10
N PHE A 270 -46.30 16.73 -12.33
CA PHE A 270 -47.42 16.37 -13.20
C PHE A 270 -47.62 14.86 -13.31
N HIS A 271 -46.53 14.08 -13.33
CA HIS A 271 -46.54 12.62 -13.33
C HIS A 271 -45.38 12.08 -12.49
N ARG A 272 -45.57 10.90 -11.89
CA ARG A 272 -44.55 10.22 -11.09
C ARG A 272 -44.84 8.73 -10.95
N PHE A 273 -43.83 7.88 -10.85
CA PHE A 273 -44.04 6.53 -10.36
C PHE A 273 -44.51 6.59 -8.90
N THR A 274 -45.65 5.95 -8.63
CA THR A 274 -46.22 5.88 -7.29
C THR A 274 -45.90 4.55 -6.62
N GLY A 275 -45.67 3.50 -7.41
CA GLY A 275 -45.52 2.12 -6.96
C GLY A 275 -46.78 1.27 -7.16
N PHE A 276 -47.91 1.89 -7.52
CA PHE A 276 -49.18 1.20 -7.75
C PHE A 276 -49.36 0.95 -9.25
N LYS A 277 -49.07 -0.30 -9.66
CA LYS A 277 -49.06 -0.75 -11.05
C LYS A 277 -50.11 -1.85 -11.25
N TYR A 278 -51.24 -1.52 -11.88
CA TYR A 278 -52.44 -2.38 -11.88
C TYR A 278 -52.51 -3.35 -13.06
N PHE A 279 -51.56 -3.27 -13.98
CA PHE A 279 -51.60 -3.99 -15.23
C PHE A 279 -50.51 -5.04 -15.32
N SER A 280 -50.79 -6.10 -16.07
CA SER A 280 -49.81 -7.11 -16.46
C SER A 280 -49.25 -6.79 -17.85
N ILE A 281 -48.10 -7.38 -18.20
CA ILE A 281 -47.44 -7.16 -19.48
C ILE A 281 -48.38 -7.50 -20.67
N THR A 282 -49.26 -8.50 -20.50
CA THR A 282 -50.31 -8.94 -21.45
C THR A 282 -49.75 -9.36 -22.81
N ASP A 283 -49.64 -8.42 -23.73
CA ASP A 283 -48.98 -8.55 -25.01
C ASP A 283 -48.19 -7.25 -25.21
N LYS A 284 -46.94 -7.39 -25.64
CA LYS A 284 -46.04 -6.26 -25.88
C LYS A 284 -46.59 -5.31 -26.95
N ASN A 285 -47.40 -5.82 -27.88
CA ASN A 285 -47.98 -5.07 -28.99
C ASN A 285 -49.43 -4.60 -28.74
N ASN A 286 -50.05 -4.99 -27.62
CA ASN A 286 -51.42 -4.63 -27.32
C ASN A 286 -51.48 -3.36 -26.46
N PRO A 287 -52.10 -2.26 -26.95
CA PRO A 287 -52.25 -1.03 -26.16
C PRO A 287 -53.22 -1.20 -24.98
N ARG A 288 -54.07 -2.23 -24.98
CA ARG A 288 -54.96 -2.56 -23.86
C ARG A 288 -54.35 -3.69 -23.02
N LYS A 289 -53.75 -3.30 -21.91
CA LYS A 289 -53.17 -4.21 -20.91
C LYS A 289 -54.27 -4.82 -20.04
N GLU A 290 -54.16 -6.10 -19.71
CA GLU A 290 -55.00 -6.82 -18.75
C GLU A 290 -54.64 -6.44 -17.31
N ILE A 291 -55.64 -6.48 -16.43
CA ILE A 291 -55.46 -6.26 -14.99
C ILE A 291 -54.57 -7.36 -14.40
N TYR A 292 -53.59 -6.95 -13.62
CA TYR A 292 -52.64 -7.83 -12.96
C TYR A 292 -53.32 -8.72 -11.92
N LYS A 293 -52.96 -10.01 -11.91
CA LYS A 293 -53.48 -11.02 -10.98
C LYS A 293 -52.32 -11.76 -10.33
N TYR A 294 -52.03 -11.46 -9.07
CA TYR A 294 -50.88 -11.98 -8.34
C TYR A 294 -50.83 -13.52 -8.30
N ASP A 295 -51.95 -14.20 -8.01
CA ASP A 295 -51.98 -15.67 -7.96
C ASP A 295 -51.64 -16.32 -9.31
N ARG A 296 -52.05 -15.69 -10.41
CA ARG A 296 -51.74 -16.16 -11.78
C ARG A 296 -50.26 -15.99 -12.08
N ALA A 297 -49.67 -14.86 -11.67
CA ALA A 297 -48.26 -14.60 -11.82
C ALA A 297 -47.42 -15.60 -11.01
N LEU A 298 -47.81 -15.87 -9.76
CA LEU A 298 -47.14 -16.83 -8.88
C LEU A 298 -47.18 -18.27 -9.43
N ALA A 299 -48.28 -18.68 -10.08
CA ALA A 299 -48.37 -19.97 -10.75
C ALA A 299 -47.33 -20.11 -11.88
N ILE A 300 -47.13 -19.06 -12.69
CA ILE A 300 -46.09 -19.00 -13.72
C ILE A 300 -44.69 -19.00 -13.11
N THR A 301 -44.48 -18.24 -12.03
CA THR A 301 -43.22 -18.22 -11.29
C THR A 301 -42.80 -19.61 -10.85
N ASN A 302 -43.74 -20.40 -10.32
CA ASN A 302 -43.47 -21.78 -9.90
C ASN A 302 -43.08 -22.68 -11.08
N GLN A 303 -43.74 -22.53 -12.23
CA GLN A 303 -43.41 -23.27 -13.44
C GLN A 303 -42.01 -22.90 -13.94
N GLN A 304 -41.70 -21.61 -14.07
CA GLN A 304 -40.42 -21.13 -14.58
C GLN A 304 -39.25 -21.44 -13.64
N ALA A 305 -39.49 -21.53 -12.33
CA ALA A 305 -38.49 -22.01 -11.38
C ALA A 305 -38.08 -23.47 -11.65
N LEU A 306 -39.04 -24.35 -11.93
CA LEU A 306 -38.79 -25.74 -12.31
C LEU A 306 -38.08 -25.86 -13.67
N GLU A 307 -38.51 -25.05 -14.66
CA GLU A 307 -37.86 -24.98 -15.97
C GLU A 307 -36.39 -24.57 -15.84
N PHE A 308 -36.09 -23.60 -14.97
CA PHE A 308 -34.73 -23.14 -14.73
C PHE A 308 -33.87 -24.21 -14.04
N ILE A 309 -34.41 -24.91 -13.03
CA ILE A 309 -33.71 -26.05 -12.40
C ILE A 309 -33.40 -27.14 -13.43
N ASN A 310 -34.36 -27.49 -14.29
CA ASN A 310 -34.16 -28.46 -15.36
C ASN A 310 -33.09 -28.01 -16.36
N PHE A 311 -33.07 -26.72 -16.69
CA PHE A 311 -32.02 -26.12 -17.52
C PHE A 311 -30.64 -26.25 -16.87
N LEU A 312 -30.49 -25.91 -15.58
CA LEU A 312 -29.22 -26.07 -14.85
C LEU A 312 -28.75 -27.54 -14.82
N ASN A 313 -29.69 -28.48 -14.63
CA ASN A 313 -29.40 -29.92 -14.67
C ASN A 313 -28.84 -30.36 -16.04
N GLN A 314 -29.28 -29.74 -17.13
CA GLN A 314 -28.83 -30.03 -18.50
C GLN A 314 -27.63 -29.17 -18.94
N TYR A 315 -27.23 -28.17 -18.15
CA TYR A 315 -26.15 -27.24 -18.50
C TYR A 315 -24.81 -27.96 -18.69
N PRO A 316 -23.95 -27.60 -19.66
CA PRO A 316 -22.73 -28.38 -19.94
C PRO A 316 -21.69 -28.33 -18.81
N LYS A 317 -21.66 -27.26 -18.02
CA LYS A 317 -20.64 -27.03 -16.97
C LYS A 317 -21.09 -27.57 -15.60
N ASP A 318 -20.15 -28.09 -14.82
CA ASP A 318 -20.39 -28.60 -13.46
C ASP A 318 -20.54 -27.48 -12.41
N ASN A 319 -19.79 -26.39 -12.59
CA ASN A 319 -19.91 -25.17 -11.82
C ASN A 319 -20.58 -24.11 -12.70
N ILE A 320 -21.65 -23.50 -12.21
CA ILE A 320 -22.47 -22.54 -12.95
C ILE A 320 -22.54 -21.24 -12.14
N VAL A 321 -22.16 -20.11 -12.74
CA VAL A 321 -22.12 -18.82 -12.04
C VAL A 321 -23.22 -17.90 -12.58
N CYS A 322 -24.21 -17.64 -11.74
CA CYS A 322 -25.41 -16.89 -12.07
C CYS A 322 -25.34 -15.50 -11.41
N VAL A 323 -25.01 -14.47 -12.19
CA VAL A 323 -24.71 -13.13 -11.69
C VAL A 323 -25.75 -12.10 -12.18
N TYR A 324 -26.36 -11.37 -11.24
CA TYR A 324 -27.46 -10.44 -11.50
C TYR A 324 -27.42 -9.21 -10.58
N ASP A 325 -27.95 -8.09 -11.05
CA ASP A 325 -28.32 -6.99 -10.15
C ASP A 325 -29.46 -7.41 -9.22
N ALA A 326 -29.38 -7.02 -7.96
CA ALA A 326 -30.38 -7.35 -6.96
C ALA A 326 -31.73 -6.69 -7.30
N GLU A 327 -31.72 -5.45 -7.82
CA GLU A 327 -32.93 -4.70 -8.17
C GLU A 327 -33.78 -5.38 -9.26
N LEU A 328 -33.21 -6.31 -10.04
CA LEU A 328 -34.01 -7.16 -10.91
C LEU A 328 -35.10 -7.88 -10.12
N PHE A 329 -34.77 -8.41 -8.94
CA PHE A 329 -35.67 -9.22 -8.13
C PHE A 329 -36.52 -8.33 -7.22
N GLY A 330 -37.71 -8.00 -7.69
CA GLY A 330 -38.78 -7.34 -6.93
C GLY A 330 -39.13 -5.97 -7.47
N HIS A 331 -38.15 -5.19 -7.93
CA HIS A 331 -38.39 -3.87 -8.49
C HIS A 331 -38.71 -3.95 -10.00
N TRP A 332 -37.73 -4.37 -10.82
CA TRP A 332 -37.94 -4.54 -12.27
C TRP A 332 -38.82 -5.75 -12.61
N TRP A 333 -38.49 -6.90 -12.02
CA TRP A 333 -39.30 -8.11 -12.09
C TRP A 333 -39.96 -8.37 -10.74
N PHE A 334 -41.24 -8.02 -10.64
CA PHE A 334 -41.94 -8.00 -9.36
C PHE A 334 -42.01 -9.36 -8.66
N GLU A 335 -42.09 -10.46 -9.40
CA GLU A 335 -42.22 -11.82 -8.89
C GLU A 335 -40.86 -12.54 -8.75
N GLY A 336 -39.76 -11.83 -9.04
CA GLY A 336 -38.40 -12.36 -8.96
C GLY A 336 -38.01 -12.93 -7.59
N PRO A 337 -38.34 -12.28 -6.44
CA PRO A 337 -38.00 -12.82 -5.13
C PRO A 337 -38.64 -14.19 -4.86
N GLU A 338 -39.90 -14.38 -5.26
CA GLU A 338 -40.60 -15.66 -5.17
C GLU A 338 -39.97 -16.71 -6.08
N TRP A 339 -39.59 -16.31 -7.30
CA TRP A 339 -38.89 -17.20 -8.22
C TRP A 339 -37.57 -17.70 -7.62
N LEU A 340 -36.75 -16.79 -7.08
CA LEU A 340 -35.47 -17.12 -6.45
C LEU A 340 -35.66 -18.07 -5.26
N ALA A 341 -36.62 -17.76 -4.39
CA ALA A 341 -36.92 -18.62 -3.24
C ALA A 341 -37.37 -20.02 -3.67
N LYS A 342 -38.15 -20.09 -4.76
CA LYS A 342 -38.66 -21.34 -5.29
C LYS A 342 -37.54 -22.20 -5.88
N ILE A 343 -36.60 -21.63 -6.63
CA ILE A 343 -35.46 -22.40 -7.16
C ILE A 343 -34.58 -22.96 -6.04
N LEU A 344 -34.32 -22.17 -5.00
CA LEU A 344 -33.50 -22.59 -3.85
C LEU A 344 -34.21 -23.69 -3.04
N SER A 345 -35.53 -23.59 -2.88
CA SER A 345 -36.32 -24.52 -2.07
C SER A 345 -36.61 -25.85 -2.77
N LEU A 346 -36.75 -25.84 -4.10
CA LEU A 346 -37.15 -27.04 -4.87
C LEU A 346 -35.99 -27.91 -5.36
N SER A 347 -34.79 -27.36 -5.49
CA SER A 347 -33.68 -28.12 -6.05
C SER A 347 -33.16 -29.19 -5.09
N GLU A 348 -33.12 -30.43 -5.57
CA GLU A 348 -32.45 -31.55 -4.90
C GLU A 348 -31.19 -32.03 -5.65
N SER A 349 -31.03 -31.62 -6.91
CA SER A 349 -29.97 -32.07 -7.82
C SER A 349 -28.88 -31.03 -8.10
N ILE A 350 -29.14 -29.76 -7.79
CA ILE A 350 -28.17 -28.66 -7.86
C ILE A 350 -27.89 -28.16 -6.45
N ASP A 351 -26.60 -28.07 -6.11
CA ASP A 351 -26.11 -27.46 -4.88
C ASP A 351 -25.95 -25.94 -5.08
N PHE A 352 -26.88 -25.16 -4.54
CA PHE A 352 -26.78 -23.71 -4.51
C PHE A 352 -25.84 -23.29 -3.38
N THR A 353 -24.65 -22.84 -3.74
CA THR A 353 -23.56 -22.58 -2.79
C THR A 353 -22.92 -21.22 -3.02
N ALA A 354 -21.99 -20.84 -2.15
CA ALA A 354 -21.27 -19.57 -2.20
C ALA A 354 -19.77 -19.78 -2.43
N PRO A 355 -19.07 -18.82 -3.07
CA PRO A 355 -17.62 -18.85 -3.26
C PRO A 355 -16.81 -19.11 -1.98
N GLU A 356 -17.15 -18.50 -0.84
CA GLU A 356 -16.45 -18.77 0.44
C GLU A 356 -16.53 -20.25 0.87
N ALA A 357 -17.64 -20.93 0.57
CA ALA A 357 -17.83 -22.35 0.89
C ALA A 357 -17.07 -23.28 -0.09
N TYR A 358 -16.57 -22.75 -1.20
CA TYR A 358 -15.73 -23.46 -2.15
C TYR A 358 -14.28 -23.55 -1.60
N HIS A 359 -14.12 -24.32 -0.52
CA HIS A 359 -12.90 -24.49 0.28
C HIS A 359 -11.68 -25.04 -0.48
N SER A 360 -10.51 -24.99 0.18
CA SER A 360 -9.18 -25.50 -0.20
C SER A 360 -9.15 -26.89 -0.85
N ASN A 361 -10.03 -27.82 -0.47
CA ASN A 361 -10.10 -29.15 -1.09
C ASN A 361 -10.55 -29.15 -2.55
N PHE A 362 -11.18 -28.07 -3.04
CA PHE A 362 -11.53 -27.88 -4.45
C PHE A 362 -10.58 -26.92 -5.16
N VAL A 363 -9.77 -26.15 -4.43
CA VAL A 363 -8.81 -25.20 -5.00
C VAL A 363 -7.77 -25.90 -5.88
N GLU A 364 -7.30 -27.09 -5.47
CA GLU A 364 -6.39 -27.91 -6.28
C GLU A 364 -7.00 -28.38 -7.61
N LYS A 365 -8.33 -28.30 -7.75
CA LYS A 365 -9.06 -28.66 -8.98
C LYS A 365 -9.46 -27.44 -9.83
N ILE A 366 -9.17 -26.22 -9.39
CA ILE A 366 -9.45 -25.01 -10.16
C ILE A 366 -8.35 -24.87 -11.23
N GLU A 367 -8.77 -24.68 -12.48
CA GLU A 367 -7.84 -24.42 -13.57
C GLU A 367 -7.08 -23.10 -13.33
N VAL A 368 -5.75 -23.19 -13.37
CA VAL A 368 -4.88 -22.01 -13.27
C VAL A 368 -4.77 -21.38 -14.67
N THR A 369 -5.01 -20.08 -14.76
CA THR A 369 -4.82 -19.31 -15.99
C THR A 369 -3.61 -18.39 -15.87
N ASP A 370 -2.83 -18.30 -16.94
CA ASP A 370 -1.70 -17.38 -17.05
C ASP A 370 -2.13 -15.99 -17.53
N LYS A 371 -3.36 -15.79 -18.01
CA LYS A 371 -3.81 -14.50 -18.54
C LYS A 371 -5.27 -14.21 -18.19
N VAL A 372 -5.54 -12.94 -17.89
CA VAL A 372 -6.90 -12.39 -17.75
C VAL A 372 -6.98 -11.17 -18.66
N CYS A 373 -7.87 -11.20 -19.65
CA CYS A 373 -8.08 -10.06 -20.53
C CYS A 373 -8.90 -8.97 -19.82
N SER A 374 -8.59 -7.70 -20.11
CA SER A 374 -9.39 -6.59 -19.61
C SER A 374 -10.81 -6.66 -20.16
N CYS A 375 -11.80 -6.61 -19.28
CA CYS A 375 -13.20 -6.68 -19.65
C CYS A 375 -14.07 -5.94 -18.63
N SER A 376 -15.35 -5.80 -18.97
CA SER A 376 -16.43 -5.53 -18.04
C SER A 376 -17.64 -6.41 -18.40
N TRP A 377 -18.73 -6.33 -17.63
CA TRP A 377 -20.01 -6.90 -18.05
C TRP A 377 -20.92 -5.95 -18.85
N GLY A 378 -20.43 -4.77 -19.20
CA GLY A 378 -21.12 -3.77 -20.01
C GLY A 378 -21.29 -4.19 -21.47
N GLU A 379 -21.82 -3.27 -22.29
CA GLU A 379 -22.05 -3.54 -23.71
C GLU A 379 -20.76 -4.01 -24.41
N LYS A 380 -20.88 -5.05 -25.24
CA LYS A 380 -19.76 -5.74 -25.92
C LYS A 380 -18.70 -6.37 -25.01
N GLY A 381 -18.86 -6.32 -23.69
CA GLY A 381 -17.91 -6.88 -22.72
C GLY A 381 -16.66 -6.03 -22.44
N TYR A 382 -16.65 -4.77 -22.85
CA TYR A 382 -15.51 -3.84 -22.71
C TYR A 382 -15.93 -2.56 -21.96
N PHE A 383 -15.18 -1.48 -22.09
CA PHE A 383 -15.41 -0.23 -21.35
C PHE A 383 -16.26 0.81 -22.10
N ASP A 384 -16.81 0.48 -23.27
CA ASP A 384 -17.56 1.40 -24.15
C ASP A 384 -18.68 2.18 -23.43
N VAL A 385 -19.35 1.58 -22.45
CA VAL A 385 -20.42 2.26 -21.68
C VAL A 385 -19.88 3.44 -20.88
N TRP A 386 -18.69 3.32 -20.30
CA TRP A 386 -18.12 4.35 -19.42
C TRP A 386 -17.11 5.26 -20.12
N VAL A 387 -16.51 4.82 -21.23
CA VAL A 387 -15.57 5.64 -22.01
C VAL A 387 -15.97 5.64 -23.47
N ASN A 388 -16.63 6.72 -23.89
CA ASN A 388 -17.04 7.01 -25.26
C ASN A 388 -17.17 8.52 -25.48
N GLU A 389 -17.56 8.93 -26.69
CA GLU A 389 -17.69 10.33 -27.11
C GLU A 389 -18.66 11.16 -26.25
N LYS A 390 -19.58 10.54 -25.51
CA LYS A 390 -20.56 11.24 -24.65
C LYS A 390 -20.04 11.53 -23.25
N ASN A 391 -19.09 10.73 -22.74
CA ASN A 391 -18.70 10.74 -21.32
C ASN A 391 -17.19 10.67 -21.06
N GLU A 392 -16.33 10.56 -22.09
CA GLU A 392 -14.87 10.53 -21.93
C GLU A 392 -14.30 11.76 -21.20
N TRP A 393 -14.95 12.92 -21.35
CA TRP A 393 -14.57 14.16 -20.69
C TRP A 393 -14.58 14.04 -19.16
N MET A 394 -15.42 13.18 -18.60
CA MET A 394 -15.45 12.92 -17.15
C MET A 394 -14.16 12.26 -16.68
N TYR A 395 -13.59 11.33 -17.44
CA TYR A 395 -12.32 10.69 -17.08
C TYR A 395 -11.13 11.64 -17.26
N GLN A 396 -11.15 12.51 -18.27
CA GLN A 396 -10.16 13.57 -18.43
C GLN A 396 -10.16 14.54 -17.23
N ASP A 397 -11.36 14.97 -16.80
CA ASP A 397 -11.55 15.76 -15.59
C ASP A 397 -11.04 15.02 -14.35
N LEU A 398 -11.41 13.74 -14.19
CA LEU A 398 -11.03 12.93 -13.04
C LEU A 398 -9.50 12.80 -12.91
N ILE A 399 -8.78 12.56 -14.01
CA ILE A 399 -7.32 12.50 -14.03
C ILE A 399 -6.72 13.84 -13.59
N SER A 400 -7.20 14.94 -14.17
CA SER A 400 -6.73 16.29 -13.85
C SER A 400 -6.93 16.64 -12.37
N ILE A 401 -8.15 16.43 -11.87
CA ILE A 401 -8.52 16.72 -10.47
C ILE A 401 -7.73 15.85 -9.51
N SER A 402 -7.58 14.56 -9.80
CA SER A 402 -6.82 13.63 -8.95
C SER A 402 -5.36 14.08 -8.79
N HIS A 403 -4.73 14.54 -9.88
CA HIS A 403 -3.35 15.04 -9.83
C HIS A 403 -3.21 16.36 -9.06
N ILE A 404 -4.20 17.26 -9.17
CA ILE A 404 -4.25 18.49 -8.37
C ILE A 404 -4.35 18.14 -6.90
N VAL A 405 -5.25 17.21 -6.55
CA VAL A 405 -5.49 16.78 -5.17
C VAL A 405 -4.24 16.11 -4.59
N GLU A 406 -3.63 15.16 -5.29
CA GLU A 406 -2.40 14.49 -4.84
C GLU A 406 -1.26 15.49 -4.53
N ARG A 407 -1.26 16.66 -5.17
CA ARG A 407 -0.27 17.73 -4.92
C ARG A 407 -0.63 18.66 -3.78
N GLN A 408 -1.93 18.88 -3.54
CA GLN A 408 -2.41 19.93 -2.63
C GLN A 408 -2.98 19.39 -1.31
N ILE A 409 -3.38 18.12 -1.27
CA ILE A 409 -4.08 17.52 -0.13
C ILE A 409 -3.31 17.71 1.17
N ASP A 410 -1.97 17.62 1.13
CA ASP A 410 -1.13 17.72 2.33
C ASP A 410 -1.20 19.08 3.05
N TYR A 411 -1.54 20.16 2.34
CA TYR A 411 -1.66 21.52 2.89
C TYR A 411 -2.99 21.79 3.59
N LEU A 412 -3.96 20.88 3.45
CA LEU A 412 -5.28 21.01 4.08
C LEU A 412 -5.26 20.53 5.54
N SER A 413 -6.16 21.07 6.35
CA SER A 413 -6.43 20.56 7.69
C SER A 413 -6.98 19.13 7.64
N SER A 414 -6.97 18.43 8.78
CA SER A 414 -7.49 17.05 8.82
C SER A 414 -8.96 16.98 8.40
N ASP A 415 -9.81 17.90 8.87
CA ASP A 415 -11.23 17.89 8.52
C ASP A 415 -11.45 18.15 7.01
N GLU A 416 -10.68 19.07 6.43
CA GLU A 416 -10.72 19.35 5.00
C GLU A 416 -10.22 18.16 4.16
N LYS A 417 -9.14 17.48 4.58
CA LYS A 417 -8.66 16.27 3.92
C LYS A 417 -9.74 15.19 3.88
N GLU A 418 -10.44 14.98 4.98
CA GLU A 418 -11.49 13.96 5.07
C GLU A 418 -12.65 14.28 4.12
N LEU A 419 -13.09 15.55 4.09
CA LEU A 419 -14.12 16.01 3.14
C LEU A 419 -13.66 15.86 1.68
N LEU A 420 -12.42 16.26 1.38
CA LEU A 420 -11.85 16.20 0.04
C LEU A 420 -11.79 14.77 -0.50
N LEU A 421 -11.30 13.84 0.31
CA LEU A 421 -11.20 12.43 -0.07
C LEU A 421 -12.59 11.84 -0.33
N ARG A 422 -13.59 12.14 0.50
CA ARG A 422 -14.98 11.68 0.27
C ARG A 422 -15.57 12.24 -1.03
N LEU A 423 -15.38 13.53 -1.29
CA LEU A 423 -15.85 14.18 -2.52
C LEU A 423 -15.26 13.52 -3.78
N ILE A 424 -13.96 13.21 -3.76
CA ILE A 424 -13.32 12.56 -4.92
C ILE A 424 -13.79 11.13 -5.10
N LEU A 425 -13.94 10.36 -4.02
CA LEU A 425 -14.53 9.03 -4.12
C LEU A 425 -15.93 9.14 -4.76
N LEU A 426 -16.78 10.06 -4.30
CA LEU A 426 -18.11 10.29 -4.88
C LEU A 426 -18.06 10.72 -6.36
N LEU A 427 -17.07 11.53 -6.74
CA LEU A 427 -16.82 11.92 -8.14
C LEU A 427 -16.45 10.72 -9.03
N GLN A 428 -15.75 9.72 -8.48
CA GLN A 428 -15.26 8.54 -9.21
C GLN A 428 -16.32 7.49 -9.56
N ALA A 429 -17.56 7.61 -9.07
CA ALA A 429 -18.59 6.58 -9.24
C ALA A 429 -18.90 6.27 -10.72
N SER A 430 -19.03 4.98 -11.07
CA SER A 430 -19.33 4.54 -12.45
C SER A 430 -20.74 4.96 -12.91
N ASP A 431 -21.63 5.25 -11.97
CA ASP A 431 -23.02 5.64 -12.20
C ASP A 431 -23.15 6.88 -13.10
N TRP A 432 -22.27 7.87 -12.93
CA TRP A 432 -22.37 9.13 -13.68
C TRP A 432 -22.18 8.93 -15.19
N PRO A 433 -21.06 8.33 -15.66
CA PRO A 433 -20.91 8.03 -17.08
C PRO A 433 -21.95 7.02 -17.59
N PHE A 434 -22.40 6.06 -16.77
CA PHE A 434 -23.46 5.11 -17.12
C PHE A 434 -24.80 5.81 -17.44
N MET A 435 -25.25 6.71 -16.56
CA MET A 435 -26.50 7.46 -16.74
C MET A 435 -26.46 8.38 -17.96
N VAL A 436 -25.28 8.94 -18.27
CA VAL A 436 -25.06 9.76 -19.48
C VAL A 436 -25.15 8.91 -20.75
N TYR A 437 -24.58 7.70 -20.74
CA TYR A 437 -24.59 6.81 -21.91
C TYR A 437 -26.00 6.38 -22.31
N TYR A 438 -26.78 5.85 -21.34
CA TYR A 438 -28.13 5.35 -21.55
C TYR A 438 -29.22 6.44 -21.55
N ASN A 439 -28.85 7.69 -21.23
CA ASN A 439 -29.78 8.81 -21.11
C ASN A 439 -30.94 8.54 -20.12
N SER A 440 -30.66 7.81 -19.03
CA SER A 440 -31.65 7.44 -18.01
C SER A 440 -31.90 8.56 -17.01
N ALA A 441 -30.83 9.22 -16.56
CA ALA A 441 -30.86 10.37 -15.65
C ALA A 441 -29.70 11.33 -15.94
N LYS A 442 -29.45 11.59 -17.23
CA LYS A 442 -28.29 12.35 -17.73
C LYS A 442 -28.12 13.71 -17.06
N ASP A 443 -29.19 14.49 -16.93
CA ASP A 443 -29.12 15.84 -16.35
C ASP A 443 -28.75 15.80 -14.86
N TYR A 444 -29.24 14.81 -14.14
CA TYR A 444 -28.87 14.57 -12.75
C TYR A 444 -27.40 14.17 -12.61
N ALA A 445 -26.94 13.24 -13.45
CA ALA A 445 -25.53 12.82 -13.45
C ALA A 445 -24.59 14.00 -13.72
N HIS A 446 -24.91 14.84 -14.72
CA HIS A 446 -24.16 16.07 -14.99
C HIS A 446 -24.19 17.04 -13.81
N TYR A 447 -25.36 17.26 -13.22
CA TYR A 447 -25.49 18.14 -12.05
C TYR A 447 -24.62 17.65 -10.90
N ARG A 448 -24.75 16.37 -10.52
CA ARG A 448 -24.01 15.76 -9.41
C ARG A 448 -22.51 15.76 -9.62
N TYR A 449 -22.06 15.32 -10.80
CA TYR A 449 -20.64 15.32 -11.15
C TYR A 449 -20.04 16.72 -11.05
N ASN A 450 -20.70 17.72 -11.65
CA ASN A 450 -20.22 19.10 -11.62
C ASN A 450 -20.30 19.72 -10.22
N THR A 451 -21.31 19.40 -9.40
CA THR A 451 -21.37 19.83 -8.01
C THR A 451 -20.16 19.32 -7.22
N TYR A 452 -19.83 18.02 -7.33
CA TYR A 452 -18.65 17.47 -6.65
C TYR A 452 -17.34 18.05 -7.16
N LYS A 453 -17.20 18.20 -8.47
CA LYS A 453 -16.04 18.89 -9.07
C LYS A 453 -15.89 20.31 -8.50
N ASN A 454 -16.97 21.08 -8.46
CA ASN A 454 -16.95 22.46 -7.96
C ASN A 454 -16.68 22.53 -6.45
N ASP A 455 -17.21 21.59 -5.67
CA ASP A 455 -16.96 21.52 -4.23
C ASP A 455 -15.51 21.12 -3.92
N ILE A 456 -14.90 20.25 -4.73
CA ILE A 456 -13.46 19.94 -4.65
C ILE A 456 -12.63 21.20 -4.90
N HIS A 457 -12.91 21.94 -5.97
CA HIS A 457 -12.22 23.20 -6.25
C HIS A 457 -12.44 24.24 -5.14
N SER A 458 -13.67 24.35 -4.64
CA SER A 458 -14.00 25.28 -3.56
C SER A 458 -13.23 24.95 -2.29
N LEU A 459 -13.11 23.67 -1.93
CA LEU A 459 -12.35 23.22 -0.76
C LEU A 459 -10.86 23.54 -0.89
N LEU A 460 -10.27 23.33 -2.09
CA LEU A 460 -8.87 23.66 -2.36
C LEU A 460 -8.60 25.17 -2.36
N GLU A 461 -9.61 25.99 -2.63
CA GLU A 461 -9.54 27.46 -2.63
C GLU A 461 -10.03 28.11 -1.32
N ASN A 462 -10.29 27.31 -0.26
CA ASN A 462 -10.84 27.76 1.02
C ASN A 462 -12.17 28.54 0.89
N LYS A 463 -13.07 28.07 0.01
CA LYS A 463 -14.41 28.62 -0.23
C LYS A 463 -15.50 27.71 0.35
N SER A 464 -16.70 28.26 0.52
CA SER A 464 -17.87 27.51 0.98
C SER A 464 -18.31 26.43 -0.01
N LEU A 465 -18.67 25.25 0.51
CA LEU A 465 -19.18 24.14 -0.30
C LEU A 465 -20.65 24.33 -0.66
N THR A 466 -21.04 23.80 -1.81
CA THR A 466 -22.43 23.71 -2.27
C THR A 466 -23.16 22.55 -1.58
N THR A 467 -22.49 21.40 -1.47
CA THR A 467 -23.01 20.22 -0.77
C THR A 467 -22.85 20.38 0.73
N ASP A 468 -23.87 19.96 1.49
CA ASP A 468 -23.82 19.97 2.94
C ASP A 468 -22.70 19.06 3.47
N GLN A 469 -21.86 19.58 4.38
CA GLN A 469 -20.75 18.81 4.95
C GLN A 469 -21.21 17.55 5.69
N LYS A 470 -22.35 17.59 6.37
CA LYS A 470 -22.91 16.41 7.05
C LYS A 470 -23.36 15.35 6.05
N GLU A 471 -23.85 15.75 4.88
CA GLU A 471 -24.16 14.83 3.79
C GLU A 471 -22.89 14.12 3.31
N ILE A 472 -21.82 14.88 3.03
CA ILE A 472 -20.52 14.32 2.61
C ILE A 472 -19.98 13.37 3.68
N LEU A 473 -20.00 13.76 4.95
CA LEU A 473 -19.50 12.95 6.07
C LEU A 473 -20.36 11.71 6.38
N SER A 474 -21.60 11.68 5.91
CA SER A 474 -22.49 10.52 6.08
C SER A 474 -22.20 9.40 5.07
N PHE A 475 -21.51 9.71 3.96
CA PHE A 475 -20.97 8.70 3.05
C PHE A 475 -19.77 8.02 3.69
N LEU A 476 -19.73 6.69 3.79
CA LEU A 476 -18.72 5.87 4.52
C LEU A 476 -18.57 6.28 6.01
N PRO A 477 -19.66 6.18 6.81
CA PRO A 477 -19.69 6.70 8.17
C PRO A 477 -18.71 5.97 9.09
N GLY A 478 -17.98 6.73 9.91
CA GLY A 478 -17.04 6.19 10.89
C GLY A 478 -15.71 5.68 10.33
N ILE A 479 -15.46 5.82 9.03
CA ILE A 479 -14.17 5.50 8.40
C ILE A 479 -13.31 6.74 8.35
N SER A 480 -12.02 6.64 8.67
CA SER A 480 -11.07 7.74 8.48
C SER A 480 -10.29 7.53 7.20
N LEU A 481 -10.68 8.24 6.13
CA LEU A 481 -10.02 8.11 4.83
C LEU A 481 -8.59 8.62 4.88
N ILE A 482 -8.27 9.58 5.74
CA ILE A 482 -6.89 10.08 5.92
C ILE A 482 -5.95 8.98 6.40
N ASN A 483 -6.39 8.12 7.32
CA ASN A 483 -5.58 7.01 7.82
C ASN A 483 -5.35 5.93 6.74
N LEU A 484 -6.31 5.78 5.82
CA LEU A 484 -6.24 4.84 4.71
C LEU A 484 -5.50 5.40 3.49
N TRP A 485 -5.44 6.73 3.38
CA TRP A 485 -4.75 7.45 2.32
C TRP A 485 -3.23 7.30 2.49
N GLN A 486 -2.67 6.34 1.76
CA GLN A 486 -1.23 6.18 1.64
C GLN A 486 -0.67 7.21 0.65
N GLY A 487 -0.62 8.47 1.07
CA GLY A 487 0.08 9.50 0.33
C GLY A 487 -0.05 10.88 0.95
N SER A 488 0.60 11.09 2.08
CA SER A 488 1.40 12.31 2.11
C SER A 488 2.71 11.96 1.44
N LYS A 489 2.95 12.50 0.23
CA LYS A 489 4.35 12.59 -0.20
C LYS A 489 5.06 13.39 0.89
N PHE A 490 6.28 13.02 1.24
CA PHE A 490 7.06 13.82 2.18
C PHE A 490 7.26 15.20 1.56
N VAL A 491 6.48 16.17 2.03
CA VAL A 491 6.60 17.57 1.63
C VAL A 491 7.81 18.14 2.35
N ILE A 492 8.83 18.46 1.56
CA ILE A 492 10.04 19.08 2.09
C ILE A 492 9.77 20.58 2.23
N SER A 493 9.44 21.01 3.46
CA SER A 493 9.11 22.40 3.81
C SER A 493 10.24 23.13 4.56
N ARG A 494 11.31 22.42 4.91
CA ARG A 494 12.52 22.95 5.54
C ARG A 494 13.76 22.29 4.92
N PRO A 495 14.99 22.76 5.20
CA PRO A 495 16.19 22.09 4.73
C PRO A 495 16.19 20.61 5.10
N THR A 496 16.42 19.76 4.11
CA THR A 496 16.37 18.29 4.23
C THR A 496 17.57 17.64 3.56
N VAL A 497 18.09 16.58 4.18
CA VAL A 497 19.06 15.67 3.57
C VAL A 497 18.44 14.30 3.32
N LEU A 498 18.63 13.80 2.10
CA LEU A 498 18.42 12.40 1.73
C LEU A 498 19.77 11.68 1.82
N LEU A 499 20.03 11.00 2.94
CA LEU A 499 21.20 10.15 3.13
C LEU A 499 20.97 8.82 2.41
N LEU A 500 21.69 8.59 1.32
CA LEU A 500 21.61 7.34 0.56
C LEU A 500 22.67 6.38 1.06
N ALA A 501 22.26 5.18 1.50
CA ALA A 501 23.18 4.15 1.97
C ALA A 501 22.64 2.74 1.74
N TRP A 502 23.45 1.86 1.15
CA TRP A 502 23.07 0.46 0.91
C TRP A 502 23.05 -0.39 2.19
N GLU A 503 23.74 0.06 3.25
CA GLU A 503 23.75 -0.58 4.56
C GLU A 503 23.40 0.42 5.68
N PHE A 504 22.59 -0.03 6.62
CA PHE A 504 22.14 0.72 7.79
C PHE A 504 21.60 -0.26 8.83
N PRO A 505 21.87 -0.08 10.15
CA PRO A 505 21.43 -1.02 11.18
C PRO A 505 19.93 -1.34 11.09
N PRO A 506 19.51 -2.61 11.26
CA PRO A 506 20.30 -3.76 11.67
C PRO A 506 21.08 -4.45 10.54
N MET A 507 20.91 -4.06 9.28
CA MET A 507 21.60 -4.66 8.14
C MET A 507 22.96 -4.03 7.91
N THR A 508 23.96 -4.54 8.63
CA THR A 508 25.34 -4.02 8.67
C THR A 508 26.32 -5.02 8.03
N VAL A 509 27.14 -4.55 7.08
CA VAL A 509 28.25 -5.30 6.45
C VAL A 509 29.61 -4.70 6.84
N GLY A 510 29.69 -3.37 6.99
CA GLY A 510 30.93 -2.67 7.35
C GLY A 510 30.73 -1.40 8.16
N GLY A 511 31.78 -0.58 8.19
CA GLY A 511 31.80 0.68 8.95
C GLY A 511 30.97 1.81 8.33
N LEU A 512 30.49 1.67 7.09
CA LEU A 512 29.64 2.67 6.45
C LEU A 512 28.28 2.72 7.15
N ALA A 513 27.69 1.58 7.51
CA ALA A 513 26.47 1.54 8.30
C ALA A 513 26.61 2.31 9.63
N THR A 514 27.73 2.14 10.32
CA THR A 514 28.05 2.87 11.57
C THR A 514 28.18 4.36 11.32
N HIS A 515 28.90 4.75 10.25
CA HIS A 515 29.06 6.15 9.88
C HIS A 515 27.70 6.83 9.62
N VAL A 516 26.88 6.24 8.74
CA VAL A 516 25.58 6.83 8.35
C VAL A 516 24.63 6.87 9.55
N PHE A 517 24.64 5.84 10.40
CA PHE A 517 23.83 5.83 11.62
C PHE A 517 24.14 7.02 12.53
N TYR A 518 25.40 7.21 12.93
CA TYR A 518 25.75 8.32 13.82
C TYR A 518 25.65 9.67 13.11
N LEU A 519 26.10 9.78 11.87
CA LEU A 519 25.97 11.02 11.11
C LEU A 519 24.50 11.47 11.04
N SER A 520 23.57 10.56 10.69
CA SER A 520 22.13 10.86 10.65
C SER A 520 21.60 11.33 12.01
N LYS A 521 22.00 10.66 13.10
CA LYS A 521 21.62 11.00 14.46
C LYS A 521 22.08 12.39 14.88
N TYR A 522 23.25 12.86 14.47
CA TYR A 522 23.74 14.20 14.87
C TYR A 522 23.37 15.29 13.87
N LEU A 523 23.07 14.95 12.61
CA LEU A 523 22.55 15.91 11.63
C LEU A 523 21.12 16.37 11.92
N GLN A 524 20.33 15.54 12.63
CA GLN A 524 18.94 15.86 12.98
C GLN A 524 18.79 17.15 13.80
N ASP A 525 19.87 17.60 14.45
CA ASP A 525 19.91 18.86 15.22
C ASP A 525 19.91 20.10 14.32
N PHE A 526 20.23 19.94 13.02
CA PHE A 526 20.42 21.05 12.07
C PHE A 526 19.40 21.08 10.93
N LEU A 527 18.88 19.93 10.52
CA LEU A 527 17.97 19.79 9.37
C LEU A 527 17.13 18.51 9.44
N ASP A 528 16.17 18.36 8.53
CA ASP A 528 15.42 17.13 8.36
C ASP A 528 16.27 16.02 7.77
N VAL A 529 16.28 14.85 8.40
CA VAL A 529 17.13 13.73 7.99
C VAL A 529 16.29 12.54 7.57
N HIS A 530 16.38 12.21 6.28
CA HIS A 530 15.80 11.00 5.70
C HIS A 530 16.92 10.06 5.28
N VAL A 531 16.93 8.84 5.81
CA VAL A 531 17.86 7.78 5.42
C VAL A 531 17.15 6.86 4.44
N ILE A 532 17.69 6.71 3.23
CA ILE A 532 17.18 5.78 2.21
C ILE A 532 18.11 4.57 2.18
N THR A 533 17.58 3.40 2.54
CA THR A 533 18.36 2.17 2.69
C THR A 533 17.56 0.92 2.31
N ARG A 534 18.22 -0.24 2.24
CA ARG A 534 17.57 -1.50 1.85
C ARG A 534 16.76 -2.10 3.01
N GLY A 535 15.70 -2.82 2.65
CA GLY A 535 14.75 -3.50 3.53
C GLY A 535 14.43 -4.91 3.05
N SER A 536 13.96 -5.78 3.94
CA SER A 536 13.27 -7.02 3.54
C SER A 536 11.84 -6.77 3.07
N LYS A 537 11.26 -5.64 3.50
CA LYS A 537 9.94 -5.12 3.12
C LYS A 537 10.01 -3.58 3.07
N ASN A 538 9.08 -2.95 2.36
CA ASN A 538 8.95 -1.50 2.36
C ASN A 538 8.44 -1.04 3.74
N THR A 539 9.27 -0.33 4.51
CA THR A 539 8.90 0.23 5.81
C THR A 539 9.47 1.62 6.03
N ILE A 540 8.78 2.40 6.85
CA ILE A 540 9.26 3.70 7.35
C ILE A 540 9.41 3.57 8.87
N GLU A 541 10.61 3.84 9.36
CA GLU A 541 10.98 3.79 10.78
C GLU A 541 11.39 5.19 11.26
N LYS A 542 11.24 5.45 12.56
CA LYS A 542 11.75 6.68 13.19
C LYS A 542 12.76 6.33 14.27
N ASN A 543 13.89 7.04 14.27
CA ASN A 543 14.90 6.98 15.34
C ASN A 543 15.23 8.40 15.79
N GLY A 544 14.60 8.86 16.87
CA GLY A 544 14.53 10.28 17.18
C GLY A 544 13.75 11.01 16.08
N ASN A 545 14.31 12.10 15.56
CA ASN A 545 13.78 12.86 14.42
C ASN A 545 14.30 12.36 13.06
N VAL A 546 15.13 11.31 13.03
CA VAL A 546 15.58 10.69 11.78
C VAL A 546 14.48 9.77 11.24
N ILE A 547 14.11 9.94 9.98
CA ILE A 547 13.16 9.08 9.26
C ILE A 547 13.95 8.11 8.38
N ILE A 548 13.71 6.81 8.55
CA ILE A 548 14.45 5.74 7.85
C ILE A 548 13.49 5.03 6.91
N HIS A 549 13.78 5.07 5.61
CA HIS A 549 13.02 4.41 4.56
C HIS A 549 13.76 3.14 4.15
N ARG A 550 13.18 1.99 4.50
CA ARG A 550 13.70 0.69 4.08
C ARG A 550 12.95 0.24 2.85
N ILE A 551 13.69 -0.01 1.78
CA ILE A 551 13.13 -0.35 0.46
C ILE A 551 13.37 -1.83 0.17
N ALA A 552 12.28 -2.56 -0.04
CA ALA A 552 12.30 -3.94 -0.50
C ALA A 552 12.84 -4.01 -1.92
N LEU A 553 13.71 -4.98 -2.17
CA LEU A 553 14.23 -5.25 -3.51
C LEU A 553 13.56 -6.50 -4.08
N PRO A 554 13.32 -6.56 -5.40
CA PRO A 554 12.82 -7.77 -6.06
C PRO A 554 13.72 -8.97 -5.75
N SER A 555 13.11 -10.15 -5.64
CA SER A 555 13.85 -11.42 -5.56
C SER A 555 14.77 -11.55 -6.77
N TYR A 556 16.08 -11.55 -6.54
CA TYR A 556 17.08 -11.71 -7.59
C TYR A 556 17.71 -13.09 -7.47
N GLU A 557 17.43 -13.97 -8.44
CA GLU A 557 17.99 -15.33 -8.50
C GLU A 557 19.43 -15.36 -9.07
N GLY A 558 19.94 -14.23 -9.56
CA GLY A 558 21.30 -14.13 -10.07
C GLY A 558 22.34 -14.04 -8.94
N GLN A 559 23.52 -14.60 -9.18
CA GLN A 559 24.66 -14.47 -8.26
C GLN A 559 25.49 -13.18 -8.50
N ASP A 560 25.08 -12.33 -9.45
CA ASP A 560 25.85 -11.14 -9.82
C ASP A 560 25.51 -9.93 -8.95
N PHE A 561 26.46 -9.57 -8.08
CA PHE A 561 26.37 -8.43 -7.18
C PHE A 561 26.18 -7.08 -7.91
N ILE A 562 26.74 -6.91 -9.11
CA ILE A 562 26.65 -5.67 -9.86
C ILE A 562 25.22 -5.40 -10.32
N ASN A 563 24.57 -6.41 -10.90
CA ASN A 563 23.17 -6.31 -11.32
C ASN A 563 22.24 -6.06 -10.11
N TRP A 564 22.54 -6.67 -8.98
CA TRP A 564 21.81 -6.42 -7.74
C TRP A 564 21.93 -4.96 -7.28
N ILE A 565 23.11 -4.35 -7.40
CA ILE A 565 23.32 -2.92 -7.11
C ILE A 565 22.58 -2.01 -8.09
N LEU A 566 22.49 -2.37 -9.37
CA LEU A 566 21.68 -1.63 -10.34
C LEU A 566 20.19 -1.63 -9.95
N LEU A 567 19.65 -2.80 -9.57
CA LEU A 567 18.27 -2.91 -9.07
C LEU A 567 18.05 -2.09 -7.80
N LEU A 568 19.01 -2.10 -6.87
CA LEU A 568 18.96 -1.27 -5.67
C LEU A 568 18.83 0.22 -6.00
N ASN A 569 19.63 0.72 -6.94
CA ASN A 569 19.57 2.13 -7.34
C ASN A 569 18.26 2.48 -8.07
N LEU A 570 17.74 1.56 -8.89
CA LEU A 570 16.46 1.75 -9.58
C LEU A 570 15.31 1.88 -8.58
N GLU A 571 15.25 0.98 -7.59
CA GLU A 571 14.18 0.99 -6.58
C GLU A 571 14.28 2.19 -5.63
N PHE A 572 15.49 2.59 -5.24
CA PHE A 572 15.69 3.83 -4.48
C PHE A 572 15.19 5.05 -5.24
N THR A 573 15.52 5.15 -6.54
CA THR A 573 15.10 6.25 -7.39
C THR A 573 13.57 6.29 -7.53
N LYS A 574 12.94 5.15 -7.86
CA LYS A 574 11.48 5.05 -7.97
C LYS A 574 10.79 5.45 -6.67
N TYR A 575 11.28 4.91 -5.54
CA TYR A 575 10.71 5.21 -4.23
C TYR A 575 10.77 6.70 -3.92
N ILE A 576 11.92 7.34 -4.10
CA ILE A 576 12.11 8.77 -3.80
C ILE A 576 11.20 9.63 -4.69
N ILE A 577 11.17 9.38 -6.00
CA ILE A 577 10.33 10.15 -6.95
C ILE A 577 8.82 10.00 -6.64
N ASN A 578 8.39 8.83 -6.20
CA ASN A 578 6.97 8.57 -5.92
C ASN A 578 6.52 9.08 -4.55
N ASN A 579 7.42 9.15 -3.57
CA ASN A 579 7.06 9.40 -2.16
C ASN A 579 7.45 10.78 -1.63
N PHE A 580 8.11 11.65 -2.40
CA PHE A 580 8.56 12.96 -1.92
C PHE A 580 8.09 14.09 -2.86
N LEU A 581 7.79 15.25 -2.28
CA LEU A 581 7.59 16.52 -2.99
C LEU A 581 8.76 17.44 -2.66
N PHE A 582 9.51 17.82 -3.69
CA PHE A 582 10.77 18.53 -3.53
C PHE A 582 10.63 20.02 -3.84
N ASN A 583 11.17 20.87 -2.97
CA ASN A 583 11.70 22.17 -3.36
C ASN A 583 13.21 22.00 -3.53
N THR A 584 13.71 21.99 -4.77
CA THR A 584 15.12 21.71 -5.10
C THR A 584 16.11 22.53 -4.27
N SER A 585 15.75 23.75 -3.87
CA SER A 585 16.61 24.66 -3.10
C SER A 585 16.80 24.25 -1.64
N GLN A 586 15.96 23.34 -1.14
CA GLN A 586 15.92 22.87 0.25
C GLN A 586 16.46 21.43 0.40
N VAL A 587 16.91 20.77 -0.68
CA VAL A 587 17.27 19.34 -0.65
C VAL A 587 18.75 19.11 -0.93
N ILE A 588 19.41 18.42 0.00
CA ILE A 588 20.71 17.79 -0.22
C ILE A 588 20.51 16.30 -0.44
N ILE A 589 21.15 15.77 -1.47
CA ILE A 589 21.28 14.32 -1.69
C ILE A 589 22.69 13.96 -1.28
N HIS A 590 22.86 13.12 -0.26
CA HIS A 590 24.18 12.70 0.19
C HIS A 590 24.38 11.21 -0.04
N ALA A 591 25.15 10.88 -1.08
CA ALA A 591 25.49 9.52 -1.45
C ALA A 591 26.73 9.03 -0.69
N HIS A 592 26.63 7.87 -0.03
CA HIS A 592 27.76 7.20 0.60
C HIS A 592 28.27 6.04 -0.28
N ASP A 593 29.40 6.27 -0.95
CA ASP A 593 30.04 5.40 -1.96
C ASP A 593 29.24 5.13 -3.25
N TRP A 594 29.93 4.51 -4.23
CA TRP A 594 29.42 4.21 -5.57
C TRP A 594 28.17 3.32 -5.59
N LEU A 595 27.93 2.53 -4.53
CA LEU A 595 26.82 1.58 -4.42
C LEU A 595 25.45 2.25 -4.50
N VAL A 596 25.36 3.54 -4.18
CA VAL A 596 24.13 4.37 -4.30
C VAL A 596 24.34 5.58 -5.23
N GLY A 597 25.46 5.57 -5.97
CA GLY A 597 25.89 6.69 -6.79
C GLY A 597 24.92 6.98 -7.94
N LEU A 598 24.40 5.93 -8.60
CA LEU A 598 23.45 6.08 -9.72
C LEU A 598 22.16 6.76 -9.28
N THR A 599 21.61 6.41 -8.10
CA THR A 599 20.46 7.13 -7.52
C THR A 599 20.82 8.60 -7.28
N GLY A 600 21.96 8.87 -6.65
CA GLY A 600 22.40 10.23 -6.36
C GLY A 600 22.51 11.11 -7.61
N ILE A 601 23.19 10.61 -8.65
CA ILE A 601 23.35 11.29 -9.94
C ILE A 601 21.99 11.51 -10.61
N THR A 602 21.16 10.46 -10.68
CA THR A 602 19.85 10.54 -11.34
C THR A 602 18.93 11.58 -10.67
N LEU A 603 18.94 11.66 -9.35
CA LEU A 603 18.15 12.64 -8.60
C LEU A 603 18.66 14.06 -8.84
N GLN A 604 19.98 14.26 -8.94
CA GLN A 604 20.56 15.55 -9.27
C GLN A 604 20.21 16.00 -10.70
N GLU A 605 20.32 15.11 -11.68
CA GLU A 605 19.95 15.38 -13.08
C GLU A 605 18.47 15.75 -13.21
N ARG A 606 17.60 15.12 -12.39
CA ARG A 606 16.18 15.46 -12.26
C ARG A 606 15.91 16.70 -11.41
N GLN A 607 16.95 17.42 -10.99
CA GLN A 607 16.85 18.63 -10.17
C GLN A 607 16.08 18.41 -8.87
N VAL A 608 16.19 17.23 -8.25
CA VAL A 608 15.59 16.94 -6.95
C VAL A 608 16.32 17.69 -5.83
N GLY A 609 17.65 17.76 -5.90
CA GLY A 609 18.50 18.40 -4.90
C GLY A 609 19.95 18.46 -5.34
N ARG A 610 20.83 19.00 -4.50
CA ARG A 610 22.27 19.05 -4.76
C ARG A 610 22.96 17.78 -4.25
N LEU A 611 23.73 17.13 -5.13
CA LEU A 611 24.46 15.90 -4.79
C LEU A 611 25.77 16.21 -4.08
N ILE A 612 25.95 15.62 -2.91
CA ILE A 612 27.20 15.53 -2.15
C ILE A 612 27.57 14.05 -2.07
N ALA A 613 28.84 13.72 -2.20
CA ALA A 613 29.31 12.33 -2.10
C ALA A 613 30.33 12.18 -0.98
N THR A 614 30.23 11.13 -0.17
CA THR A 614 31.35 10.66 0.66
C THR A 614 31.93 9.41 0.06
N ILE A 615 33.24 9.42 -0.19
CA ILE A 615 34.00 8.25 -0.65
C ILE A 615 34.76 7.70 0.56
N HIS A 616 34.35 6.51 1.02
CA HIS A 616 34.95 5.87 2.20
C HIS A 616 36.19 5.04 1.87
N ALA A 617 36.28 4.55 0.63
CA ALA A 617 37.43 3.85 0.07
C ALA A 617 37.32 3.82 -1.46
N THR A 618 38.39 3.51 -2.17
CA THR A 618 38.35 3.21 -3.60
C THR A 618 38.59 1.74 -3.86
N GLU A 619 38.05 1.21 -4.95
CA GLU A 619 38.34 -0.18 -5.36
C GLU A 619 39.81 -0.35 -5.70
N HIS A 620 40.42 0.64 -6.34
CA HIS A 620 41.85 0.67 -6.61
C HIS A 620 42.67 0.53 -5.32
N GLY A 621 42.35 1.31 -4.28
CA GLY A 621 43.04 1.24 -3.00
C GLY A 621 42.83 -0.10 -2.27
N ARG A 622 41.61 -0.62 -2.26
CA ARG A 622 41.28 -1.92 -1.62
C ARG A 622 42.03 -3.10 -2.23
N GLN A 623 42.20 -3.09 -3.55
CA GLN A 623 42.81 -4.19 -4.28
C GLN A 623 44.31 -3.96 -4.58
N GLY A 624 44.82 -2.76 -4.32
CA GLY A 624 46.18 -2.35 -4.70
C GLY A 624 46.36 -2.08 -6.20
N GLY A 625 45.27 -1.91 -6.93
CA GLY A 625 45.22 -1.73 -8.39
C GLY A 625 43.89 -2.19 -8.98
N ILE A 626 43.75 -2.09 -10.30
CA ILE A 626 42.58 -2.60 -11.05
C ILE A 626 43.06 -3.71 -11.99
N TYR A 627 42.54 -4.91 -11.81
CA TYR A 627 43.05 -6.13 -12.46
C TYR A 627 41.98 -6.93 -13.22
N ASN A 628 40.70 -6.62 -13.05
CA ASN A 628 39.61 -7.30 -13.75
C ASN A 628 38.45 -6.36 -14.11
N GLU A 629 37.52 -6.85 -14.94
CA GLU A 629 36.39 -6.06 -15.47
C GLU A 629 35.43 -5.57 -14.38
N VAL A 630 35.20 -6.38 -13.34
CA VAL A 630 34.34 -6.00 -12.21
C VAL A 630 34.96 -4.82 -11.45
N GLN A 631 36.27 -4.90 -11.16
CA GLN A 631 37.02 -3.81 -10.54
C GLN A 631 37.03 -2.56 -11.42
N ALA A 632 37.21 -2.70 -12.73
CA ALA A 632 37.16 -1.58 -13.67
C ALA A 632 35.77 -0.92 -13.68
N LEU A 633 34.70 -1.71 -13.67
CA LEU A 633 33.33 -1.19 -13.58
C LEU A 633 33.09 -0.41 -12.29
N ILE A 634 33.50 -0.96 -11.15
CA ILE A 634 33.39 -0.28 -9.84
C ILE A 634 34.16 1.04 -9.89
N HIS A 635 35.40 1.01 -10.39
CA HIS A 635 36.25 2.19 -10.53
C HIS A 635 35.60 3.26 -11.42
N HIS A 636 34.94 2.87 -12.51
CA HIS A 636 34.16 3.79 -13.35
C HIS A 636 32.95 4.38 -12.62
N GLN A 637 32.25 3.61 -11.79
CA GLN A 637 31.14 4.11 -10.98
C GLN A 637 31.62 5.10 -9.90
N GLU A 638 32.76 4.83 -9.26
CA GLU A 638 33.43 5.74 -8.34
C GLU A 638 33.80 7.06 -9.04
N ALA A 639 34.42 6.99 -10.22
CA ALA A 639 34.76 8.16 -11.04
C ALA A 639 33.52 8.97 -11.43
N SER A 640 32.44 8.30 -11.85
CA SER A 640 31.19 8.94 -12.23
C SER A 640 30.56 9.68 -11.04
N LEU A 641 30.53 9.08 -9.85
CA LEU A 641 30.01 9.73 -8.66
C LEU A 641 30.84 10.95 -8.27
N VAL A 642 32.17 10.84 -8.27
CA VAL A 642 33.09 11.94 -7.96
C VAL A 642 32.90 13.11 -8.94
N LYS A 643 32.77 12.82 -10.23
CA LYS A 643 32.62 13.83 -11.28
C LYS A 643 31.30 14.59 -11.21
N ASN A 644 30.19 13.92 -10.88
CA ASN A 644 28.86 14.53 -10.85
C ASN A 644 28.53 15.20 -9.50
N ALA A 645 29.19 14.81 -8.41
CA ALA A 645 28.98 15.41 -7.11
C ALA A 645 29.37 16.90 -7.09
N SER A 646 28.52 17.72 -6.47
CA SER A 646 28.77 19.16 -6.31
C SER A 646 29.94 19.42 -5.34
N GLU A 647 30.05 18.62 -4.27
CA GLU A 647 31.24 18.52 -3.43
C GLU A 647 31.45 17.05 -3.00
N VAL A 648 32.71 16.68 -2.79
CA VAL A 648 33.11 15.36 -2.31
C VAL A 648 33.71 15.49 -0.91
N ILE A 649 33.37 14.54 -0.04
CA ILE A 649 33.91 14.39 1.30
C ILE A 649 34.81 13.15 1.31
N ALA A 650 36.09 13.36 1.62
CA ALA A 650 37.05 12.30 1.89
C ALA A 650 37.23 12.13 3.40
N CYS A 651 37.39 10.89 3.86
CA CYS A 651 37.56 10.62 5.29
C CYS A 651 38.96 10.96 5.82
N SER A 652 39.95 11.16 4.96
CA SER A 652 41.34 11.49 5.32
C SER A 652 42.02 12.29 4.22
N ASN A 653 43.16 12.93 4.52
CA ASN A 653 43.99 13.58 3.50
C ASN A 653 44.57 12.56 2.52
N TYR A 654 44.88 11.35 2.99
CA TYR A 654 45.26 10.23 2.16
C TYR A 654 44.16 9.92 1.13
N MET A 655 42.91 9.76 1.57
CA MET A 655 41.80 9.51 0.64
C MET A 655 41.57 10.68 -0.31
N LYS A 656 41.73 11.92 0.15
CA LYS A 656 41.67 13.09 -0.74
C LYS A 656 42.73 13.02 -1.83
N GLN A 657 43.96 12.65 -1.50
CA GLN A 657 45.03 12.47 -2.48
C GLN A 657 44.71 11.32 -3.43
N GLU A 658 44.29 10.16 -2.92
CA GLU A 658 43.91 9.00 -3.73
C GLU A 658 42.80 9.34 -4.74
N ILE A 659 41.70 9.95 -4.28
CA ILE A 659 40.60 10.40 -5.14
C ILE A 659 41.10 11.40 -6.19
N THR A 660 41.93 12.37 -5.78
CA THR A 660 42.47 13.38 -6.70
C THR A 660 43.35 12.75 -7.78
N THR A 661 44.19 11.78 -7.40
CA THR A 661 45.09 11.08 -8.32
C THR A 661 44.32 10.19 -9.29
N LEU A 662 43.28 9.50 -8.83
CA LEU A 662 42.53 8.56 -9.65
C LEU A 662 41.49 9.24 -10.55
N PHE A 663 40.81 10.27 -10.06
CA PHE A 663 39.62 10.83 -10.70
C PHE A 663 39.73 12.33 -11.05
N GLY A 664 40.83 12.99 -10.67
CA GLY A 664 41.05 14.42 -10.91
C GLY A 664 40.46 15.32 -9.83
N ASN A 665 40.44 16.64 -10.09
CA ASN A 665 40.03 17.67 -9.14
C ASN A 665 38.81 18.50 -9.60
N GLU A 666 38.01 17.98 -10.53
CA GLU A 666 36.83 18.68 -11.07
C GLU A 666 35.82 19.05 -9.96
N ALA A 667 35.61 18.13 -9.00
CA ALA A 667 34.82 18.38 -7.80
C ALA A 667 35.69 18.87 -6.65
N LYS A 668 35.15 19.78 -5.83
CA LYS A 668 35.83 20.23 -4.61
C LYS A 668 35.83 19.13 -3.55
N ILE A 669 37.03 18.70 -3.13
CA ILE A 669 37.21 17.64 -2.12
C ILE A 669 37.55 18.24 -0.75
N ASN A 670 36.67 18.04 0.22
CA ASN A 670 36.86 18.40 1.63
C ASN A 670 37.23 17.16 2.45
N VAL A 671 38.06 17.34 3.47
CA VAL A 671 38.43 16.25 4.39
C VAL A 671 37.60 16.38 5.66
N ILE A 672 36.73 15.40 5.92
CA ILE A 672 35.98 15.28 7.17
C ILE A 672 36.22 13.87 7.73
N PRO A 673 36.90 13.73 8.88
CA PRO A 673 37.18 12.43 9.46
C PRO A 673 35.92 11.72 9.95
N ASN A 674 35.99 10.40 10.13
CA ASN A 674 34.89 9.68 10.80
C ASN A 674 34.85 10.03 12.28
N GLY A 675 33.64 10.05 12.85
CA GLY A 675 33.45 10.30 14.27
C GLY A 675 33.54 9.03 15.11
N ILE A 676 33.62 9.23 16.43
CA ILE A 676 33.54 8.18 17.44
C ILE A 676 32.50 8.52 18.50
N GLU A 677 31.80 7.50 19.00
CA GLU A 677 30.92 7.63 20.15
C GLU A 677 31.70 7.27 21.43
N VAL A 678 31.56 8.08 22.47
CA VAL A 678 32.21 7.81 23.76
C VAL A 678 31.42 6.73 24.48
N MET A 679 32.09 5.63 24.84
CA MET A 679 31.45 4.56 25.59
C MET A 679 30.96 5.07 26.96
N THR A 680 29.67 4.98 27.23
CA THR A 680 29.09 5.10 28.57
C THR A 680 29.17 3.74 29.25
N VAL A 681 30.08 3.61 30.21
CA VAL A 681 30.37 2.35 30.88
C VAL A 681 29.17 1.93 31.76
N GLY A 682 28.51 0.85 31.35
CA GLY A 682 27.52 0.11 32.15
C GLY A 682 27.76 -1.38 32.00
N LEU A 683 28.88 -1.89 32.50
CA LEU A 683 29.22 -3.32 32.36
C LEU A 683 28.44 -4.17 33.38
N ASN A 684 27.54 -5.02 32.87
CA ASN A 684 27.15 -6.24 33.56
C ASN A 684 28.38 -7.17 33.61
N ARG A 685 28.85 -7.46 34.82
CA ARG A 685 30.16 -8.07 35.12
C ARG A 685 30.21 -9.59 34.97
N GLU A 686 29.30 -10.20 34.21
CA GLU A 686 29.18 -11.66 34.21
C GLU A 686 30.26 -12.35 33.36
N GLN A 687 31.22 -12.94 34.09
CA GLN A 687 31.99 -14.16 33.81
C GLN A 687 32.25 -14.50 32.32
N ARG A 688 33.18 -13.78 31.69
CA ARG A 688 33.96 -14.34 30.56
C ARG A 688 35.42 -14.44 30.96
N SER A 689 35.94 -15.67 30.97
CA SER A 689 37.34 -15.96 31.26
C SER A 689 38.20 -15.54 30.06
N VAL A 690 38.84 -14.38 30.14
CA VAL A 690 39.85 -13.92 29.17
C VAL A 690 41.25 -14.01 29.79
N PRO A 691 42.32 -14.20 28.98
CA PRO A 691 43.69 -14.18 29.50
C PRO A 691 44.00 -12.87 30.24
N LYS A 692 44.90 -12.93 31.24
CA LYS A 692 45.28 -11.76 32.05
C LYS A 692 46.07 -10.71 31.27
N LYS A 693 46.86 -11.14 30.26
CA LYS A 693 47.68 -10.26 29.43
C LYS A 693 47.48 -10.61 27.97
N PHE A 694 47.08 -9.65 27.15
CA PHE A 694 46.85 -9.89 25.73
C PHE A 694 46.98 -8.66 24.83
N ILE A 695 47.39 -8.95 23.60
CA ILE A 695 47.32 -8.04 22.46
C ILE A 695 46.01 -8.33 21.72
N LEU A 696 45.24 -7.29 21.42
CA LEU A 696 43.96 -7.40 20.74
C LEU A 696 44.04 -6.86 19.31
N PHE A 697 43.53 -7.63 18.35
CA PHE A 697 43.09 -7.14 17.06
C PHE A 697 41.59 -7.32 16.95
N PHE A 698 40.88 -6.35 16.39
CA PHE A 698 39.51 -6.56 15.96
C PHE A 698 39.19 -5.82 14.65
N GLY A 699 38.43 -6.47 13.77
CA GLY A 699 38.04 -5.92 12.47
C GLY A 699 37.68 -7.00 11.47
N ARG A 700 37.47 -6.63 10.19
CA ARG A 700 37.24 -7.61 9.12
C ARG A 700 38.51 -8.42 8.87
N LEU A 701 38.37 -9.75 8.69
CA LEU A 701 39.49 -10.64 8.39
C LEU A 701 39.67 -10.75 6.87
N VAL A 702 40.33 -9.73 6.31
CA VAL A 702 40.63 -9.57 4.89
C VAL A 702 42.13 -9.22 4.71
N PRO A 703 42.78 -9.56 3.58
CA PRO A 703 44.23 -9.44 3.41
C PRO A 703 44.78 -8.04 3.66
N GLU A 704 44.04 -7.01 3.26
CA GLU A 704 44.44 -5.61 3.40
C GLU A 704 44.47 -5.11 4.87
N LYS A 705 43.88 -5.86 5.81
CA LYS A 705 43.95 -5.57 7.26
C LYS A 705 45.23 -6.09 7.91
N GLY A 706 46.07 -6.83 7.18
CA GLY A 706 47.44 -7.14 7.57
C GLY A 706 47.61 -8.07 8.78
N VAL A 707 46.56 -8.76 9.21
CA VAL A 707 46.60 -9.67 10.39
C VAL A 707 47.68 -10.74 10.26
N GLN A 708 48.01 -11.15 9.04
CA GLN A 708 49.13 -12.04 8.72
C GLN A 708 50.47 -11.54 9.27
N THR A 709 50.74 -10.23 9.19
CA THR A 709 51.98 -9.60 9.70
C THR A 709 52.01 -9.62 11.22
N LEU A 710 50.85 -9.40 11.87
CA LEU A 710 50.74 -9.47 13.34
C LEU A 710 50.92 -10.89 13.87
N ILE A 711 50.39 -11.90 13.18
CA ILE A 711 50.62 -13.32 13.52
C ILE A 711 52.12 -13.64 13.42
N ASP A 712 52.78 -13.22 12.35
CA ASP A 712 54.23 -13.45 12.16
C ASP A 712 55.05 -12.74 13.23
N ALA A 713 54.75 -11.47 13.52
CA ALA A 713 55.44 -10.70 14.57
C ALA A 713 55.26 -11.34 15.95
N PHE A 714 54.03 -11.69 16.32
CA PHE A 714 53.74 -12.32 17.61
C PHE A 714 54.41 -13.69 17.75
N ALA A 715 54.42 -14.50 16.68
CA ALA A 715 55.06 -15.81 16.69
C ALA A 715 56.58 -15.73 16.93
N GLN A 716 57.23 -14.64 16.52
CA GLN A 716 58.67 -14.43 16.75
C GLN A 716 58.98 -13.98 18.18
N ILE A 717 58.14 -13.14 18.79
CA ILE A 717 58.38 -12.62 20.15
C ILE A 717 57.74 -13.45 21.27
N GLN A 718 56.91 -14.45 20.95
CA GLN A 718 56.15 -15.20 21.95
C GLN A 718 57.04 -15.84 23.04
N ALA A 719 58.24 -16.31 22.68
CA ALA A 719 59.18 -16.90 23.64
C ALA A 719 59.74 -15.87 24.64
N GLU A 720 59.85 -14.59 24.24
CA GLU A 720 60.26 -13.49 25.12
C GLU A 720 59.13 -13.07 26.08
N TYR A 721 57.87 -13.26 25.67
CA TYR A 721 56.66 -12.84 26.41
C TYR A 721 55.66 -13.99 26.61
N PRO A 722 56.01 -15.06 27.37
CA PRO A 722 55.22 -16.29 27.44
C PRO A 722 53.82 -16.13 28.05
N ASP A 723 53.60 -15.08 28.84
CA ASP A 723 52.32 -14.79 29.50
C ASP A 723 51.31 -14.08 28.60
N TYR A 724 51.74 -13.53 27.46
CA TYR A 724 50.86 -12.80 26.55
C TYR A 724 50.13 -13.74 25.58
N TYR A 725 48.89 -13.37 25.27
CA TYR A 725 48.07 -13.99 24.23
C TYR A 725 47.78 -12.98 23.11
N LEU A 726 47.58 -13.47 21.89
CA LEU A 726 47.07 -12.67 20.77
C LEU A 726 45.61 -13.03 20.54
N LEU A 727 44.71 -12.08 20.77
CA LEU A 727 43.27 -12.24 20.54
C LEU A 727 42.88 -11.56 19.24
N ILE A 728 42.24 -12.33 18.34
CA ILE A 728 41.82 -11.86 17.02
C ILE A 728 40.29 -11.97 16.94
N GLY A 729 39.62 -10.82 16.96
CA GLY A 729 38.17 -10.70 16.79
C GLY A 729 37.78 -10.26 15.38
N GLY A 730 36.82 -10.95 14.76
CA GLY A 730 36.36 -10.64 13.42
C GLY A 730 35.90 -11.85 12.62
N LYS A 731 35.33 -11.56 11.46
CA LYS A 731 35.06 -12.53 10.39
C LYS A 731 35.47 -11.94 9.04
N GLY A 732 35.72 -12.80 8.07
CA GLY A 732 36.03 -12.42 6.70
C GLY A 732 36.54 -13.60 5.89
N TYR A 733 36.59 -13.46 4.57
CA TYR A 733 36.96 -14.57 3.69
C TYR A 733 38.42 -15.04 3.88
N TYR A 734 39.27 -14.26 4.54
CA TYR A 734 40.67 -14.59 4.80
C TYR A 734 40.87 -15.31 6.16
N GLU A 735 39.81 -15.55 6.92
CA GLU A 735 39.85 -16.14 8.26
C GLU A 735 40.54 -17.52 8.30
N GLU A 736 40.18 -18.44 7.42
CA GLU A 736 40.74 -19.80 7.42
C GLU A 736 42.24 -19.80 7.07
N THR A 737 42.67 -18.93 6.16
CA THR A 737 44.09 -18.73 5.85
C THR A 737 44.87 -18.24 7.07
N LEU A 738 44.29 -17.29 7.83
CA LEU A 738 44.90 -16.76 9.05
C LEU A 738 44.95 -17.81 10.17
N LYS A 739 43.89 -18.62 10.35
CA LYS A 739 43.88 -19.73 11.32
C LYS A 739 44.94 -20.77 11.00
N SER A 740 45.06 -21.18 9.72
CA SER A 740 46.09 -22.12 9.27
C SER A 740 47.49 -21.59 9.54
N LYS A 741 47.74 -20.31 9.22
CA LYS A 741 49.01 -19.63 9.51
C LYS A 741 49.33 -19.58 11.01
N ALA A 742 48.35 -19.25 11.85
CA ALA A 742 48.51 -19.26 13.30
C ALA A 742 48.77 -20.67 13.87
N GLY A 743 48.05 -21.68 13.36
CA GLY A 743 48.20 -23.08 13.74
C GLY A 743 49.57 -23.67 13.43
N ASN A 744 50.18 -23.24 12.32
CA ASN A 744 51.52 -23.66 11.91
C ASN A 744 52.65 -22.84 12.56
N SER A 745 52.31 -21.83 13.37
CA SER A 745 53.29 -20.97 14.02
C SER A 745 53.77 -21.55 15.36
N LYS A 746 54.96 -21.11 15.82
CA LYS A 746 55.48 -21.46 17.15
C LYS A 746 54.60 -20.96 18.31
N ALA A 747 53.64 -20.07 18.03
CA ALA A 747 52.72 -19.47 19.00
C ALA A 747 51.29 -20.03 18.94
N SER A 748 51.05 -21.15 18.24
CA SER A 748 49.70 -21.71 18.02
C SER A 748 48.81 -21.77 19.27
N GLY A 749 49.35 -22.20 20.43
CA GLY A 749 48.61 -22.28 21.70
C GLY A 749 48.32 -20.94 22.40
N LYS A 750 48.77 -19.83 21.83
CA LYS A 750 48.66 -18.47 22.37
C LYS A 750 47.94 -17.49 21.44
N ILE A 751 47.53 -17.92 20.26
CA ILE A 751 46.74 -17.13 19.31
C ILE A 751 45.29 -17.63 19.33
N ILE A 752 44.34 -16.76 19.71
CA ILE A 752 42.94 -17.11 19.93
C ILE A 752 42.07 -16.32 18.95
N PHE A 753 41.33 -17.03 18.09
CA PHE A 753 40.32 -16.44 17.22
C PHE A 753 38.96 -16.45 17.95
N LEU A 754 38.36 -15.27 18.09
CA LEU A 754 37.13 -15.06 18.86
C LEU A 754 35.86 -15.09 18.01
N GLY A 755 36.00 -15.07 16.68
CA GLY A 755 34.89 -14.90 15.75
C GLY A 755 34.30 -13.48 15.78
N PHE A 756 33.05 -13.34 15.39
CA PHE A 756 32.37 -12.03 15.35
C PHE A 756 32.18 -11.46 16.75
N LEU A 757 32.60 -10.21 16.96
CA LEU A 757 32.43 -9.51 18.23
C LEU A 757 31.23 -8.57 18.15
N ASP A 758 30.25 -8.77 19.03
CA ASP A 758 29.23 -7.76 19.29
C ASP A 758 29.81 -6.57 20.08
N ASN A 759 29.08 -5.45 20.14
CA ASN A 759 29.55 -4.22 20.80
C ASN A 759 29.91 -4.48 22.28
N GLN A 760 29.10 -5.24 23.02
CA GLN A 760 29.35 -5.51 24.44
C GLN A 760 30.64 -6.30 24.65
N THR A 761 30.87 -7.33 23.82
CA THR A 761 32.07 -8.16 23.87
C THR A 761 33.30 -7.38 23.46
N ARG A 762 33.19 -6.58 22.38
CA ARG A 762 34.27 -5.70 21.92
C ARG A 762 34.66 -4.73 23.03
N ASP A 763 33.70 -4.04 23.63
CA ASP A 763 33.94 -3.05 24.68
C ASP A 763 34.54 -3.70 25.94
N PHE A 764 34.07 -4.90 26.31
CA PHE A 764 34.63 -5.70 27.41
C PHE A 764 36.11 -6.08 27.18
N LEU A 765 36.46 -6.46 25.94
CA LEU A 765 37.82 -6.81 25.56
C LEU A 765 38.71 -5.58 25.47
N LEU A 766 38.22 -4.49 24.87
CA LEU A 766 38.92 -3.21 24.80
C LEU A 766 39.29 -2.72 26.20
N ASP A 767 38.35 -2.75 27.16
CA ASP A 767 38.59 -2.37 28.56
C ASP A 767 39.75 -3.12 29.23
N ARG A 768 40.06 -4.34 28.77
CA ARG A 768 41.11 -5.22 29.36
C ARG A 768 42.36 -5.40 28.53
N ALA A 769 42.36 -4.98 27.26
CA ALA A 769 43.52 -5.15 26.40
C ALA A 769 44.73 -4.36 26.93
N ASP A 770 45.92 -4.95 26.85
CA ASP A 770 47.18 -4.26 27.17
C ASP A 770 47.66 -3.43 25.97
N ILE A 771 47.51 -3.99 24.76
CA ILE A 771 47.86 -3.34 23.49
C ILE A 771 46.79 -3.70 22.48
N VAL A 772 46.39 -2.73 21.65
CA VAL A 772 45.54 -2.97 20.48
C VAL A 772 46.36 -2.72 19.23
N CYS A 773 46.39 -3.69 18.31
CA CYS A 773 47.19 -3.61 17.09
C CYS A 773 46.33 -3.63 15.83
N PHE A 774 46.55 -2.68 14.93
CA PHE A 774 45.90 -2.58 13.61
C PHE A 774 46.96 -2.60 12.50
N PRO A 775 47.39 -3.79 12.05
CA PRO A 775 48.52 -3.95 11.13
C PRO A 775 48.15 -3.70 9.66
N SER A 776 47.15 -2.86 9.39
CA SER A 776 46.58 -2.65 8.05
C SER A 776 47.64 -2.28 7.00
N LEU A 777 47.49 -2.86 5.80
CA LEU A 777 48.24 -2.50 4.59
C LEU A 777 47.56 -1.34 3.87
N TYR A 778 46.23 -1.34 3.85
CA TYR A 778 45.38 -0.26 3.35
C TYR A 778 44.31 0.06 4.39
N GLU A 779 44.26 1.32 4.83
CA GLU A 779 43.26 1.79 5.78
C GLU A 779 42.82 3.22 5.45
N PRO A 780 41.70 3.41 4.72
CA PRO A 780 41.22 4.74 4.34
C PRO A 780 41.13 5.73 5.52
N PHE A 781 40.64 5.24 6.67
CA PHE A 781 40.52 6.02 7.88
C PHE A 781 40.92 5.29 9.16
N GLY A 782 40.29 4.15 9.46
CA GLY A 782 40.58 3.38 10.68
C GLY A 782 39.64 3.64 11.87
N ILE A 783 38.32 3.47 11.68
CA ILE A 783 37.32 3.66 12.75
C ILE A 783 37.62 2.78 13.99
N VAL A 784 38.04 1.54 13.78
CA VAL A 784 38.41 0.61 14.88
C VAL A 784 39.59 1.12 15.72
N ALA A 785 40.51 1.88 15.11
CA ALA A 785 41.58 2.53 15.85
C ALA A 785 41.05 3.65 16.74
N LEU A 786 40.12 4.47 16.24
CA LEU A 786 39.44 5.46 17.09
C LEU A 786 38.69 4.82 18.27
N GLU A 787 38.05 3.66 18.07
CA GLU A 787 37.39 2.92 19.15
C GLU A 787 38.38 2.50 20.25
N ALA A 788 39.55 1.98 19.86
CA ALA A 788 40.60 1.61 20.79
C ALA A 788 41.20 2.84 21.50
N MET A 789 41.48 3.91 20.76
CA MET A 789 42.01 5.17 21.31
C MET A 789 41.02 5.83 22.27
N ALA A 790 39.72 5.87 21.94
CA ALA A 790 38.67 6.40 22.84
C ALA A 790 38.56 5.60 24.14
N SER A 791 38.96 4.33 24.12
CA SER A 791 39.04 3.44 25.29
C SER A 791 40.28 3.70 26.17
N GLY A 792 41.18 4.61 25.76
CA GLY A 792 42.46 4.84 26.46
C GLY A 792 43.46 3.70 26.27
N LYS A 793 43.35 2.94 25.18
CA LYS A 793 44.20 1.77 24.98
C LYS A 793 45.46 2.13 24.20
N PRO A 794 46.63 1.55 24.54
CA PRO A 794 47.84 1.72 23.75
C PRO A 794 47.63 1.11 22.36
N VAL A 795 47.72 1.94 21.31
CA VAL A 795 47.50 1.50 19.92
C VAL A 795 48.81 1.42 19.15
N ILE A 796 49.02 0.31 18.43
CA ILE A 796 50.07 0.17 17.42
C ILE A 796 49.38 0.00 16.06
N ALA A 797 49.75 0.80 15.08
CA ALA A 797 49.11 0.77 13.76
C ALA A 797 50.11 0.84 12.61
N GLY A 798 49.73 0.31 11.45
CA GLY A 798 50.50 0.50 10.22
C GLY A 798 50.51 1.99 9.83
N LYS A 799 51.67 2.49 9.39
CA LYS A 799 51.83 3.84 8.82
C LYS A 799 51.25 3.90 7.40
N THR A 800 49.94 3.73 7.30
CA THR A 800 49.17 3.74 6.05
C THR A 800 47.88 4.53 6.23
N GLY A 801 47.39 5.09 5.14
CA GLY A 801 46.12 5.80 5.06
C GLY A 801 45.80 6.71 6.26
N GLY A 802 44.54 6.72 6.70
CA GLY A 802 44.09 7.59 7.78
C GLY A 802 44.67 7.25 9.15
N LEU A 803 45.19 6.03 9.37
CA LEU A 803 45.87 5.68 10.63
C LEU A 803 47.09 6.58 10.86
N SER A 804 47.82 6.91 9.78
CA SER A 804 48.98 7.80 9.85
C SER A 804 48.63 9.27 10.15
N GLU A 805 47.36 9.65 10.00
CA GLU A 805 46.87 11.00 10.33
C GLU A 805 46.30 11.09 11.74
N ILE A 806 45.77 9.99 12.28
CA ILE A 806 45.16 9.93 13.61
C ILE A 806 46.23 9.66 14.69
N ILE A 807 47.28 8.91 14.36
CA ILE A 807 48.35 8.53 15.30
C ILE A 807 49.60 9.38 15.08
N ASP A 808 49.97 10.14 16.10
CA ASP A 808 51.26 10.80 16.25
C ASP A 808 52.23 9.86 17.00
N HIS A 809 53.24 9.39 16.25
CA HIS A 809 54.14 8.32 16.68
C HIS A 809 54.89 8.69 17.97
N GLY A 810 54.72 7.87 18.99
CA GLY A 810 55.34 8.05 20.31
C GLY A 810 54.59 9.01 21.24
N VAL A 811 53.50 9.62 20.77
CA VAL A 811 52.69 10.56 21.55
C VAL A 811 51.36 9.92 21.95
N ASN A 812 50.56 9.50 20.97
CA ASN A 812 49.22 8.93 21.18
C ASN A 812 49.05 7.51 20.61
N GLY A 813 50.18 6.88 20.26
CA GLY A 813 50.26 5.54 19.70
C GLY A 813 51.62 5.29 19.06
N LEU A 814 51.84 4.09 18.55
CA LEU A 814 53.03 3.77 17.75
C LEU A 814 52.63 3.40 16.33
N LEU A 815 53.52 3.75 15.40
CA LEU A 815 53.41 3.49 13.98
C LEU A 815 54.56 2.59 13.54
N PHE A 816 54.28 1.66 12.64
CA PHE A 816 55.28 0.82 11.98
C PHE A 816 55.09 0.81 10.46
N VAL A 817 56.12 0.44 9.69
CA VAL A 817 56.04 0.30 8.23
C VAL A 817 55.10 -0.86 7.88
N PRO A 818 53.99 -0.62 7.16
CA PRO A 818 53.02 -1.66 6.82
C PRO A 818 53.67 -2.88 6.15
N GLY A 819 53.30 -4.08 6.60
CA GLY A 819 53.86 -5.35 6.11
C GLY A 819 55.26 -5.69 6.64
N ASN A 820 55.95 -4.78 7.35
CA ASN A 820 57.27 -5.05 7.93
C ASN A 820 57.14 -5.70 9.32
N VAL A 821 57.46 -6.99 9.39
CA VAL A 821 57.39 -7.78 10.63
C VAL A 821 58.39 -7.29 11.69
N GLU A 822 59.63 -6.98 11.30
CA GLU A 822 60.69 -6.57 12.24
C GLU A 822 60.39 -5.20 12.87
N ASP A 823 59.84 -4.27 12.09
CA ASP A 823 59.44 -2.97 12.62
C ASP A 823 58.23 -3.09 13.56
N LEU A 824 57.24 -3.92 13.23
CA LEU A 824 56.12 -4.22 14.14
C LEU A 824 56.61 -4.83 15.46
N ILE A 825 57.58 -5.76 15.40
CA ILE A 825 58.22 -6.35 16.58
C ILE A 825 58.89 -5.25 17.43
N ALA A 826 59.60 -4.31 16.82
CA ALA A 826 60.22 -3.20 17.55
C ALA A 826 59.20 -2.34 18.30
N GLN A 827 58.07 -2.01 17.66
CA GLN A 827 56.99 -1.26 18.31
C GLN A 827 56.31 -2.06 19.43
N LEU A 828 56.06 -3.36 19.21
CA LEU A 828 55.52 -4.24 20.25
C LEU A 828 56.44 -4.31 21.47
N ARG A 829 57.75 -4.52 21.27
CA ARG A 829 58.74 -4.51 22.36
C ARG A 829 58.76 -3.17 23.10
N THR A 830 58.58 -2.05 22.41
CA THR A 830 58.55 -0.72 23.02
C THR A 830 57.43 -0.60 24.05
N PHE A 831 56.20 -1.00 23.71
CA PHE A 831 55.08 -1.00 24.65
C PHE A 831 55.17 -2.09 25.71
N LEU A 832 55.54 -3.32 25.33
CA LEU A 832 55.64 -4.45 26.27
C LEU A 832 56.69 -4.24 27.36
N ASN A 833 57.81 -3.59 27.02
CA ASN A 833 58.89 -3.29 27.98
C ASN A 833 58.65 -2.00 28.78
N ASN A 834 57.74 -1.12 28.35
CA ASN A 834 57.46 0.15 29.01
C ASN A 834 55.94 0.37 29.22
N PRO A 835 55.31 -0.35 30.17
CA PRO A 835 53.86 -0.26 30.40
C PRO A 835 53.37 1.16 30.76
N ASP A 836 54.15 1.92 31.53
CA ASP A 836 53.81 3.31 31.88
C ASP A 836 53.80 4.23 30.66
N PHE A 837 54.73 4.01 29.73
CA PHE A 837 54.75 4.73 28.46
C PHE A 837 53.55 4.35 27.59
N ALA A 838 53.23 3.06 27.49
CA ALA A 838 52.07 2.58 26.77
C ALA A 838 50.79 3.20 27.32
N ALA A 839 50.58 3.19 28.65
CA ALA A 839 49.43 3.80 29.31
C ALA A 839 49.34 5.31 29.04
N ARG A 840 50.48 6.04 29.12
CA ARG A 840 50.51 7.47 28.77
C ARG A 840 50.11 7.72 27.31
N CYS A 841 50.57 6.89 26.38
CA CYS A 841 50.14 6.98 24.98
C CYS A 841 48.64 6.72 24.83
N GLY A 842 48.08 5.72 25.52
CA GLY A 842 46.64 5.47 25.56
C GLY A 842 45.83 6.67 26.05
N GLU A 843 46.31 7.35 27.09
CA GLU A 843 45.61 8.48 27.72
C GLU A 843 45.65 9.73 26.84
N ASN A 844 46.78 9.95 26.18
CA ASN A 844 46.92 10.96 25.13
C ASN A 844 46.02 10.65 23.94
N ALA A 845 45.89 9.38 23.54
CA ALA A 845 45.01 8.93 22.47
C ALA A 845 43.55 9.24 22.79
N LYS A 846 43.10 8.89 23.99
CA LYS A 846 41.75 9.19 24.46
C LYS A 846 41.47 10.68 24.45
N SER A 847 42.37 11.48 24.99
CA SER A 847 42.23 12.94 25.05
C SER A 847 42.14 13.55 23.64
N ASN A 848 43.02 13.13 22.73
CA ASN A 848 43.03 13.59 21.34
C ASN A 848 41.74 13.22 20.60
N VAL A 849 41.28 11.98 20.77
CA VAL A 849 40.10 11.46 20.08
C VAL A 849 38.82 12.14 20.54
N LEU A 850 38.65 12.31 21.85
CA LEU A 850 37.49 12.99 22.44
C LEU A 850 37.38 14.46 22.02
N GLN A 851 38.50 15.14 21.80
CA GLN A 851 38.53 16.54 21.38
C GLN A 851 38.22 16.70 19.88
N ASN A 852 38.80 15.84 19.02
CA ASN A 852 38.84 16.10 17.58
C ASN A 852 37.82 15.30 16.75
N TYR A 853 37.40 14.13 17.24
CA TYR A 853 36.64 13.14 16.46
C TYR A 853 35.24 12.86 17.02
N SER A 854 34.66 13.77 17.82
CA SER A 854 33.27 13.60 18.28
C SER A 854 32.27 13.72 17.13
N TRP A 855 31.25 12.85 17.11
CA TRP A 855 30.21 12.89 16.07
C TRP A 855 29.48 14.23 15.97
N LYS A 856 29.34 14.96 17.08
CA LYS A 856 28.78 16.33 17.08
C LYS A 856 29.62 17.28 16.21
N ASN A 857 30.95 17.24 16.34
CA ASN A 857 31.85 18.05 15.53
C ASN A 857 31.84 17.61 14.05
N ILE A 858 31.80 16.29 13.81
CA ILE A 858 31.74 15.74 12.44
C ILE A 858 30.44 16.16 11.73
N ALA A 859 29.28 16.01 12.38
CA ALA A 859 28.00 16.42 11.83
C ALA A 859 27.95 17.93 11.56
N TRP A 860 28.49 18.76 12.45
CA TRP A 860 28.60 20.20 12.22
C TRP A 860 29.43 20.54 10.98
N LYS A 861 30.62 19.94 10.83
CA LYS A 861 31.47 20.15 9.64
C LYS A 861 30.78 19.70 8.35
N THR A 862 30.04 18.59 8.41
CA THR A 862 29.24 18.09 7.27
C THR A 862 28.09 19.05 6.94
N TYR A 863 27.38 19.54 7.96
CA TYR A 863 26.33 20.55 7.78
C TYR A 863 26.84 21.85 7.16
N GLU A 864 28.03 22.32 7.54
CA GLU A 864 28.65 23.50 6.92
C GLU A 864 28.97 23.32 5.43
N ILE A 865 29.09 22.07 4.94
CA ILE A 865 29.10 21.79 3.50
C ILE A 865 27.69 21.92 2.94
N TYR A 866 26.70 21.25 3.55
CA TYR A 866 25.30 21.30 3.09
C TYR A 866 24.76 22.73 2.99
N LYS A 867 25.03 23.56 3.99
CA LYS A 867 24.58 24.94 4.09
C LYS A 867 25.01 25.80 2.89
N LYS A 868 26.15 25.50 2.26
CA LYS A 868 26.61 26.21 1.04
C LYS A 868 25.73 25.94 -0.17
N HIS A 869 25.05 24.80 -0.17
CA HIS A 869 24.22 24.31 -1.29
C HIS A 869 22.72 24.49 -1.04
N LEU A 870 22.33 24.77 0.20
CA LEU A 870 21.00 25.19 0.58
C LEU A 870 20.88 26.71 0.40
N ARG A 871 19.79 27.20 -0.21
CA ARG A 871 19.55 28.66 -0.33
C ARG A 871 18.74 29.16 0.86
N GLU A 872 19.11 30.31 1.42
CA GLU A 872 18.23 31.07 2.31
C GLU A 872 17.09 31.64 1.47
N GLU A 873 15.87 31.13 1.69
CA GLU A 873 14.68 31.84 1.20
C GLU A 873 14.53 33.11 2.05
N ASN A 874 14.86 34.26 1.45
CA ASN A 874 14.34 35.53 1.92
C ASN A 874 12.81 35.44 1.84
N PHE A 875 12.15 35.14 2.96
CA PHE A 875 10.74 35.44 3.17
C PHE A 875 10.57 36.97 3.21
N ASN A 876 10.70 37.60 2.05
CA ASN A 876 10.24 38.96 1.85
C ASN A 876 8.85 38.89 1.23
N GLU A 877 7.87 39.37 2.00
CA GLU A 877 6.58 39.84 1.51
C GLU A 877 6.77 40.63 0.19
N LYS A 878 6.20 40.09 -0.89
CA LYS A 878 5.73 40.73 -2.13
C LYS A 878 6.05 39.85 -3.34
N ASN A 879 5.07 39.06 -3.74
CA ASN A 879 4.55 39.14 -5.11
C ASN A 879 3.21 38.41 -5.21
N THR A 880 2.15 39.19 -5.00
CA THR A 880 0.88 39.01 -5.66
C THR A 880 1.08 39.13 -7.18
N ASN A 881 1.10 38.02 -7.92
CA ASN A 881 0.37 37.92 -9.20
C ASN A 881 0.30 36.45 -9.67
N PRO A 882 -0.91 35.90 -9.90
CA PRO A 882 -1.10 34.53 -10.38
C PRO A 882 -1.21 34.50 -11.91
N TYR A 883 -0.54 33.55 -12.53
CA TYR A 883 -0.89 32.99 -13.83
C TYR A 883 -0.65 31.48 -13.82
#